data_AF-A0AAU0RCX9-F1
#
_entry.id   AF-A0AAU0RCX9-F1
#
_cell.length_a   1.000
_cell.length_b   1.000
_cell.length_c   1.000
_cell.angle_alpha   90.00
_cell.angle_beta   90.00
_cell.angle_gamma   90.00
#
_symmetry.space_group_name_H-M   'P 1'
#
loop_
_entity.id
_entity.type
_entity.pdbx_description
1 polymer ?
#
loop_
_entity_poly.entity_id
_entity_poly.type
_entity_poly.pdbx_seq_one_letter_code
_entity_poly.pdbx_strand_id
1 'polypeptide(L)'
;MKKSLYFLLLLCSFVIKTYSQRTYYIDFGPNDVTNGNITTSPDVNGNYWNNITNTSTTAASVYLVTNKNALSGALLNITSGFSSNGINNGGLLSPSASLLNDLAINTATQDYFYTDNTASFIIKGLDVSKGYVFYFFATRNDPEVRKSNYTLVGNTTYSATLQTSGTNLGGTGYNGNNSTILVTNTLTPDTKGQIAITVKRETGTFAYIGALKIAEVQLPITALKTTYIDFGPNDVTNGNITTSPDINGNYWNNVTNTSTTAAQVNLVDKVNASTGAYVKITSAFSSNGILNGGLLSPDASLLGDLAIPTATQDYFHTSTASSLSIRGLDKTKGYVFNFFGTRNDPEKRVTGYSLTGATFYDGLLQTSGTNLGGTGYNGNTKTILTSDIIMPDDNGQINLTMTRSEGTFGYLGILKINQVNPVTFEPYCTTKDASRIAIMGSSVPSGTGATNNQGYAQLYAQLLTTRANNGTGQTWNVSNISVPGNNTISVINRWDKDLLPICGKYVIYALSLGNEGITTGGQAIFDQFRDNMKLLINKARQQGIEPIVTNCYSREDYTATEYNYIKQMNLLIHSWNVASINLLGALDNGAGKWATGYKYDDLHPNDAGHLEFEYAIVPSLFDALKAGKTQPYQVNGTYLNLSPSTGYKLQIKPEETLHSFTYSFDIQTSSIGQLAELSTTTGLKTLVINTSGKLDYSSGISGTTVLTDNQWHKVTLTHYYAMGKTLLYIDKVLQGSIAEKVVTTAFDLNGSTAPAANYRTLLFYRSGMTPEEINAMVDGSLLKSSLEIYSPLDGGNADPIINFAQSTNKLKKVNIIAGTYYVQNRFSGLYMDVDDGQITQDGGNIQQWSLLNGTNQQFTFTHLGNEVYKIICVKSGKSVDVSGVSTTDGANILQWSYAAGTNQQFSMVPVDNDYYKIIPQHSGKLIEVSNFSTVNGGNVQQWSDADQLSGHWKLVRSSLAAPATIASVVQKEDQSGISVYPNPAVSTLYIRGLTNAVSIKVYSSSGQLQLSGYVRSIAIGQLSPGVYLVHLGAKVFKFVKQ
;
A
#
# COMPACT_ATOMS: atom_id res chain seq x y z
N MET A 1 -73.75 -14.98 16.53
CA MET A 1 -73.69 -14.49 17.93
C MET A 1 -72.56 -15.22 18.64
N LYS A 2 -71.41 -14.53 18.82
CA LYS A 2 -70.81 -14.08 20.10
C LYS A 2 -69.78 -15.11 20.66
N LYS A 3 -68.47 -14.83 20.50
CA LYS A 3 -67.50 -14.26 21.50
C LYS A 3 -66.99 -15.34 22.48
N SER A 4 -65.71 -15.51 22.85
CA SER A 4 -64.50 -14.68 22.86
C SER A 4 -63.25 -15.48 23.32
N LEU A 5 -62.04 -15.08 22.85
CA LEU A 5 -60.70 -15.06 23.52
C LEU A 5 -60.06 -16.38 24.03
N TYR A 6 -58.76 -16.68 23.90
CA TYR A 6 -57.54 -15.84 23.99
C TYR A 6 -56.40 -16.37 23.09
N PHE A 7 -55.71 -15.44 22.41
CA PHE A 7 -54.35 -15.58 21.87
C PHE A 7 -53.35 -15.62 23.03
N LEU A 8 -52.43 -16.59 23.04
CA LEU A 8 -51.21 -16.54 23.84
C LEU A 8 -50.01 -16.46 22.88
N LEU A 9 -49.60 -15.23 22.55
CA LEU A 9 -48.28 -14.98 21.98
C LEU A 9 -47.26 -15.24 23.10
N LEU A 10 -46.53 -16.35 23.02
CA LEU A 10 -45.27 -16.49 23.73
C LEU A 10 -44.25 -15.55 23.05
N LEU A 11 -44.07 -14.37 23.64
CA LEU A 11 -42.88 -13.55 23.46
C LEU A 11 -41.70 -14.30 24.09
N CYS A 12 -41.11 -15.23 23.35
CA CYS A 12 -39.72 -15.63 23.60
C CYS A 12 -38.85 -14.44 23.18
N SER A 13 -38.55 -13.58 24.14
CA SER A 13 -37.44 -12.64 24.05
C SER A 13 -36.16 -13.45 23.91
N PHE A 14 -35.74 -13.72 22.68
CA PHE A 14 -34.38 -14.18 22.41
C PHE A 14 -33.45 -13.06 22.87
N VAL A 15 -32.87 -13.20 24.05
CA VAL A 15 -31.72 -12.40 24.46
C VAL A 15 -30.57 -12.89 23.61
N ILE A 16 -30.36 -12.26 22.46
CA ILE A 16 -29.12 -12.42 21.70
C ILE A 16 -28.02 -11.93 22.64
N LYS A 17 -27.17 -12.85 23.09
CA LYS A 17 -25.98 -12.52 23.86
C LYS A 17 -25.04 -11.77 22.93
N THR A 18 -25.17 -10.45 22.85
CA THR A 18 -24.26 -9.61 22.07
C THR A 18 -22.90 -9.63 22.75
N TYR A 19 -21.92 -10.28 22.12
CA TYR A 19 -20.54 -10.21 22.58
C TYR A 19 -20.01 -8.80 22.34
N SER A 20 -19.55 -8.15 23.41
CA SER A 20 -18.92 -6.84 23.31
C SER A 20 -17.55 -6.98 22.64
N GLN A 21 -17.30 -6.18 21.61
CA GLN A 21 -16.00 -6.14 20.94
C GLN A 21 -14.99 -5.28 21.71
N ARG A 22 -15.46 -4.15 22.27
CA ARG A 22 -14.72 -3.26 23.16
C ARG A 22 -15.62 -2.80 24.29
N THR A 23 -15.08 -2.73 25.51
CA THR A 23 -15.81 -2.17 26.66
C THR A 23 -15.04 -0.98 27.22
N TYR A 24 -15.77 0.06 27.61
CA TYR A 24 -15.25 1.24 28.29
C TYR A 24 -15.84 1.27 29.69
N TYR A 25 -14.99 1.38 30.71
CA TYR A 25 -15.40 1.65 32.08
C TYR A 25 -15.06 3.09 32.42
N ILE A 26 -16.01 3.82 32.99
CA ILE A 26 -15.89 5.25 33.26
C ILE A 26 -16.35 5.49 34.69
N ASP A 27 -15.52 6.20 35.43
CA ASP A 27 -15.73 6.60 36.81
C ASP A 27 -15.93 8.13 36.86
N PHE A 28 -16.98 8.61 37.52
CA PHE A 28 -17.27 10.03 37.66
C PHE A 28 -17.20 10.42 39.15
N GLY A 29 -16.19 11.17 39.56
CA GLY A 29 -16.02 11.53 40.97
C GLY A 29 -14.87 12.50 41.22
N PRO A 30 -14.80 13.16 42.38
CA PRO A 30 -13.63 13.96 42.74
C PRO A 30 -12.41 13.06 42.99
N ASN A 31 -11.22 13.62 42.87
CA ASN A 31 -9.97 12.95 43.29
C ASN A 31 -9.28 13.81 44.34
N ASP A 32 -9.81 13.78 45.56
CA ASP A 32 -9.35 14.62 46.68
C ASP A 32 -8.96 13.79 47.92
N VAL A 33 -8.92 12.46 47.80
CA VAL A 33 -8.57 11.47 48.84
C VAL A 33 -9.54 11.43 50.03
N THR A 34 -10.32 12.49 50.23
CA THR A 34 -11.17 12.70 51.41
C THR A 34 -12.64 12.38 51.09
N ASN A 35 -13.08 12.67 49.87
CA ASN A 35 -14.46 12.59 49.44
C ASN A 35 -14.63 11.88 48.08
N GLY A 36 -13.53 11.57 47.39
CA GLY A 36 -13.50 10.68 46.22
C GLY A 36 -12.09 10.21 45.87
N ASN A 37 -12.00 9.05 45.22
CA ASN A 37 -10.74 8.40 44.84
C ASN A 37 -10.80 7.94 43.40
N ILE A 38 -9.70 8.09 42.65
CA ILE A 38 -9.61 7.47 41.32
C ILE A 38 -9.73 5.95 41.39
N THR A 39 -10.46 5.37 40.45
CA THR A 39 -10.49 3.94 40.26
C THR A 39 -9.17 3.45 39.67
N THR A 40 -8.57 2.48 40.35
CA THR A 40 -7.27 1.90 39.97
C THR A 40 -7.41 1.13 38.67
N SER A 41 -6.42 1.27 37.79
CA SER A 41 -6.35 0.55 36.52
C SER A 41 -5.03 -0.23 36.41
N PRO A 42 -5.06 -1.55 36.15
CA PRO A 42 -6.26 -2.39 36.11
C PRO A 42 -6.91 -2.56 37.49
N ASP A 43 -8.23 -2.75 37.52
CA ASP A 43 -8.96 -3.12 38.72
C ASP A 43 -8.75 -4.60 39.09
N VAL A 44 -9.42 -5.08 40.15
CA VAL A 44 -9.36 -6.47 40.60
C VAL A 44 -9.83 -7.50 39.56
N ASN A 45 -10.56 -7.06 38.53
CA ASN A 45 -11.07 -7.87 37.43
C ASN A 45 -10.19 -7.74 36.16
N GLY A 46 -9.10 -6.97 36.23
CA GLY A 46 -8.23 -6.72 35.09
C GLY A 46 -8.78 -5.69 34.08
N ASN A 47 -9.77 -4.88 34.47
CA ASN A 47 -10.35 -3.84 33.63
C ASN A 47 -9.65 -2.48 33.87
N TYR A 48 -9.46 -1.74 32.79
CA TYR A 48 -8.97 -0.36 32.83
C TYR A 48 -10.15 0.63 32.84
N TRP A 49 -10.06 1.63 33.71
CA TRP A 49 -11.08 2.63 33.99
C TRP A 49 -10.65 4.02 33.52
N ASN A 50 -11.62 4.78 32.98
CA ASN A 50 -11.45 6.17 32.57
C ASN A 50 -12.00 7.08 33.67
N ASN A 51 -11.11 7.68 34.46
CA ASN A 51 -11.49 8.50 35.61
C ASN A 51 -11.78 9.96 35.20
N ILE A 52 -13.05 10.36 35.24
CA ILE A 52 -13.53 11.71 34.90
C ILE A 52 -13.68 12.51 36.19
N THR A 53 -12.73 13.41 36.45
CA THR A 53 -12.68 14.19 37.70
C THR A 53 -13.05 15.66 37.55
N ASN A 54 -13.07 16.18 36.31
CA ASN A 54 -13.41 17.57 36.02
C ASN A 54 -14.88 17.70 35.62
N THR A 55 -15.57 18.67 36.22
CA THR A 55 -17.00 18.92 35.97
C THR A 55 -17.27 20.15 35.09
N SER A 56 -16.24 20.88 34.67
CA SER A 56 -16.35 22.12 33.89
C SER A 56 -16.56 21.86 32.40
N THR A 57 -17.33 22.72 31.73
CA THR A 57 -17.48 22.73 30.25
C THR A 57 -16.22 23.17 29.51
N THR A 58 -15.27 23.79 30.21
CA THR A 58 -13.96 24.19 29.65
C THR A 58 -12.88 23.14 29.90
N ALA A 59 -13.23 22.00 30.51
CA ALA A 59 -12.31 20.91 30.75
C ALA A 59 -11.76 20.34 29.43
N ALA A 60 -10.51 19.84 29.48
CA ALA A 60 -9.95 19.09 28.36
C ALA A 60 -10.74 17.80 28.13
N SER A 61 -10.82 17.37 26.87
CA SER A 61 -11.38 16.08 26.48
C SER A 61 -10.68 14.93 27.18
N VAL A 62 -11.45 13.94 27.65
CA VAL A 62 -10.88 12.68 28.15
C VAL A 62 -10.94 11.63 27.06
N TYR A 63 -9.79 11.17 26.59
CA TYR A 63 -9.69 10.12 25.59
C TYR A 63 -9.92 8.75 26.24
N LEU A 64 -10.84 7.98 25.65
CA LEU A 64 -11.30 6.74 26.24
C LEU A 64 -10.40 5.57 25.83
N VAL A 65 -9.86 4.89 26.83
CA VAL A 65 -9.25 3.57 26.69
C VAL A 65 -10.29 2.49 26.94
N THR A 66 -10.12 1.37 26.23
CA THR A 66 -10.89 0.15 26.45
C THR A 66 -10.48 -0.50 27.77
N ASN A 67 -11.25 -1.50 28.20
CA ASN A 67 -10.99 -2.32 29.37
C ASN A 67 -9.67 -3.11 29.31
N LYS A 68 -8.98 -3.11 28.16
CA LYS A 68 -7.65 -3.72 27.96
C LYS A 68 -6.55 -2.67 27.76
N ASN A 69 -6.81 -1.43 28.15
CA ASN A 69 -5.90 -0.29 27.99
C ASN A 69 -5.56 0.06 26.54
N ALA A 70 -6.33 -0.42 25.57
CA ALA A 70 -6.17 -0.06 24.17
C ALA A 70 -6.94 1.22 23.87
N LEU A 71 -6.34 2.16 23.12
CA LEU A 71 -7.03 3.36 22.68
C LEU A 71 -8.14 3.03 21.69
N SER A 72 -9.25 3.76 21.81
CA SER A 72 -10.38 3.62 20.88
C SER A 72 -10.44 4.72 19.83
N GLY A 73 -9.79 5.86 20.08
CA GLY A 73 -10.00 7.09 19.32
C GLY A 73 -11.31 7.81 19.67
N ALA A 74 -12.10 7.28 20.62
CA ALA A 74 -13.24 7.94 21.21
C ALA A 74 -12.82 8.85 22.37
N LEU A 75 -13.59 9.90 22.61
CA LEU A 75 -13.34 10.87 23.67
C LEU A 75 -14.63 11.36 24.31
N LEU A 76 -14.54 11.84 25.55
CA LEU A 76 -15.64 12.41 26.32
C LEU A 76 -15.39 13.89 26.60
N ASN A 77 -16.40 14.73 26.30
CA ASN A 77 -16.41 16.16 26.62
C ASN A 77 -17.62 16.53 27.46
N ILE A 78 -17.40 17.24 28.57
CA ILE A 78 -18.49 17.88 29.32
C ILE A 78 -19.03 19.07 28.52
N THR A 79 -20.34 19.09 28.26
CA THR A 79 -21.01 20.13 27.46
C THR A 79 -21.93 21.01 28.30
N SER A 80 -22.33 20.54 29.48
CA SER A 80 -22.99 21.33 30.51
C SER A 80 -22.48 20.86 31.88
N GLY A 81 -22.13 21.81 32.75
CA GLY A 81 -21.34 21.55 33.94
C GLY A 81 -22.04 20.69 34.99
N PHE A 82 -21.27 19.83 35.64
CA PHE A 82 -21.69 19.04 36.80
C PHE A 82 -21.13 19.66 38.09
N SER A 83 -21.60 19.16 39.23
CA SER A 83 -20.87 19.20 40.50
C SER A 83 -20.44 17.78 40.87
N SER A 84 -19.45 17.62 41.75
CA SER A 84 -18.96 16.29 42.19
C SER A 84 -19.08 16.11 43.70
N ASN A 85 -19.29 14.87 44.14
CA ASN A 85 -19.35 14.50 45.56
C ASN A 85 -19.08 12.99 45.72
N GLY A 86 -19.07 12.47 46.96
CA GLY A 86 -18.89 11.03 47.15
C GLY A 86 -18.98 10.52 48.58
N ILE A 87 -17.85 10.05 49.13
CA ILE A 87 -17.78 9.25 50.37
C ILE A 87 -18.55 9.91 51.52
N ASN A 88 -18.29 11.19 51.79
CA ASN A 88 -18.90 11.91 52.92
C ASN A 88 -20.37 12.23 52.70
N ASN A 89 -20.86 12.04 51.48
CA ASN A 89 -22.25 12.23 51.08
C ASN A 89 -22.81 10.92 50.52
N GLY A 90 -22.44 9.79 51.11
CA GLY A 90 -23.19 8.55 51.03
C GLY A 90 -23.21 7.88 49.66
N GLY A 91 -22.10 7.87 48.92
CA GLY A 91 -21.91 6.87 47.88
C GLY A 91 -21.91 5.43 48.44
N LEU A 92 -21.82 4.43 47.55
CA LEU A 92 -21.80 3.02 47.92
C LEU A 92 -20.37 2.55 48.16
N LEU A 93 -20.02 2.33 49.43
CA LEU A 93 -18.64 1.98 49.83
C LEU A 93 -18.31 0.48 49.69
N SER A 94 -19.35 -0.37 49.73
CA SER A 94 -19.21 -1.83 49.72
C SER A 94 -20.13 -2.44 48.66
N PRO A 95 -19.84 -2.27 47.36
CA PRO A 95 -20.66 -2.84 46.30
C PRO A 95 -20.55 -4.37 46.27
N SER A 96 -21.65 -5.04 45.91
CA SER A 96 -21.70 -6.49 45.78
C SER A 96 -21.48 -6.92 44.33
N ALA A 97 -20.46 -7.74 44.08
CA ALA A 97 -20.20 -8.30 42.75
C ALA A 97 -21.38 -9.14 42.21
N SER A 98 -22.15 -9.78 43.09
CA SER A 98 -23.36 -10.52 42.69
C SER A 98 -24.51 -9.63 42.21
N LEU A 99 -24.50 -8.34 42.59
CA LEU A 99 -25.55 -7.38 42.24
C LEU A 99 -25.11 -6.47 41.08
N LEU A 100 -23.87 -5.99 41.10
CA LEU A 100 -23.37 -4.99 40.15
C LEU A 100 -22.35 -5.56 39.13
N ASN A 101 -22.03 -6.84 39.20
CA ASN A 101 -21.07 -7.52 38.31
C ASN A 101 -19.72 -6.78 38.26
N ASP A 102 -19.26 -6.42 37.06
CA ASP A 102 -17.99 -5.74 36.80
C ASP A 102 -17.98 -4.25 37.20
N LEU A 103 -19.15 -3.65 37.47
CA LEU A 103 -19.25 -2.31 38.07
C LEU A 103 -19.08 -2.31 39.60
N ALA A 104 -18.94 -3.47 40.24
CA ALA A 104 -18.80 -3.60 41.68
C ALA A 104 -17.39 -3.24 42.20
N ILE A 105 -16.92 -2.04 41.86
CA ILE A 105 -15.62 -1.51 42.28
C ILE A 105 -15.86 -0.37 43.26
N ASN A 106 -15.37 -0.51 44.49
CA ASN A 106 -15.66 0.43 45.58
C ASN A 106 -15.30 1.88 45.22
N THR A 107 -14.15 2.11 44.61
CA THR A 107 -13.71 3.45 44.19
C THR A 107 -14.59 4.04 43.11
N ALA A 108 -15.25 3.24 42.27
CA ALA A 108 -16.15 3.74 41.22
C ALA A 108 -17.60 3.94 41.69
N THR A 109 -17.98 3.36 42.84
CA THR A 109 -19.36 3.44 43.36
C THR A 109 -19.51 4.37 44.55
N GLN A 110 -18.39 4.80 45.15
CA GLN A 110 -18.36 5.63 46.35
C GLN A 110 -18.51 7.13 46.06
N ASP A 111 -18.30 7.56 44.82
CA ASP A 111 -18.39 8.93 44.34
C ASP A 111 -19.22 9.04 43.06
N TYR A 112 -19.59 10.28 42.73
CA TYR A 112 -20.51 10.60 41.64
C TYR A 112 -20.43 12.07 41.23
N PHE A 113 -20.82 12.34 39.99
CA PHE A 113 -21.24 13.67 39.56
C PHE A 113 -22.73 13.88 39.80
N TYR A 114 -23.15 15.12 39.99
CA TYR A 114 -24.55 15.49 40.21
C TYR A 114 -24.91 16.85 39.59
N THR A 115 -26.21 17.09 39.42
CA THR A 115 -26.79 18.35 38.96
C THR A 115 -28.13 18.60 39.67
N ASP A 116 -28.47 19.85 39.91
CA ASP A 116 -29.77 20.26 40.45
C ASP A 116 -30.84 20.44 39.36
N ASN A 117 -30.48 20.36 38.08
CA ASN A 117 -31.44 20.46 37.00
C ASN A 117 -31.04 19.57 35.84
N THR A 118 -30.11 20.01 35.01
CA THR A 118 -29.67 19.30 33.81
C THR A 118 -28.19 19.55 33.62
N ALA A 119 -27.45 18.49 33.33
CA ALA A 119 -26.05 18.54 32.91
C ALA A 119 -25.83 17.54 31.78
N SER A 120 -24.76 17.70 31.02
CA SER A 120 -24.57 16.90 29.81
C SER A 120 -23.11 16.74 29.44
N PHE A 121 -22.83 15.65 28.75
CA PHE A 121 -21.56 15.39 28.10
C PHE A 121 -21.81 14.72 26.76
N ILE A 122 -20.82 14.76 25.89
CA ILE A 122 -20.86 14.12 24.58
C ILE A 122 -19.68 13.17 24.44
N ILE A 123 -19.94 11.99 23.90
CA ILE A 123 -18.90 11.07 23.46
C ILE A 123 -18.76 11.23 21.96
N LYS A 124 -17.53 11.47 21.49
CA LYS A 124 -17.19 11.66 20.08
C LYS A 124 -16.20 10.60 19.62
N GLY A 125 -16.03 10.44 18.31
CA GLY A 125 -15.07 9.51 17.72
C GLY A 125 -15.48 8.05 17.82
N LEU A 126 -16.78 7.78 18.06
CA LEU A 126 -17.35 6.44 18.02
C LEU A 126 -17.42 5.94 16.57
N ASP A 127 -17.23 4.64 16.37
CA ASP A 127 -17.34 4.03 15.06
C ASP A 127 -18.82 3.94 14.64
N VAL A 128 -19.18 4.63 13.57
CA VAL A 128 -20.58 4.69 13.09
C VAL A 128 -21.07 3.38 12.47
N SER A 129 -20.17 2.41 12.25
CA SER A 129 -20.51 1.04 11.89
C SER A 129 -20.94 0.18 13.08
N LYS A 130 -20.84 0.72 14.30
CA LYS A 130 -21.06 0.01 15.57
C LYS A 130 -22.26 0.52 16.34
N GLY A 131 -22.76 -0.35 17.20
CA GLY A 131 -23.74 -0.04 18.21
C GLY A 131 -23.09 0.04 19.58
N TYR A 132 -23.72 0.74 20.50
CA TYR A 132 -23.22 0.96 21.85
C TYR A 132 -24.34 0.73 22.86
N VAL A 133 -24.08 -0.11 23.85
CA VAL A 133 -24.99 -0.38 24.97
C VAL A 133 -24.40 0.25 26.22
N PHE A 134 -25.18 1.12 26.89
CA PHE A 134 -24.73 1.86 28.07
C PHE A 134 -25.36 1.25 29.33
N TYR A 135 -24.55 1.17 30.38
CA TYR A 135 -24.88 0.61 31.68
C TYR A 135 -24.60 1.69 32.73
N PHE A 136 -25.65 2.39 33.16
CA PHE A 136 -25.56 3.46 34.14
C PHE A 136 -25.77 2.94 35.55
N PHE A 137 -24.86 3.29 36.45
CA PHE A 137 -25.01 3.12 37.88
C PHE A 137 -24.79 4.46 38.59
N ALA A 138 -25.68 4.77 39.52
CA ALA A 138 -25.56 5.92 40.40
C ALA A 138 -26.30 5.63 41.71
N THR A 139 -25.81 6.21 42.80
CA THR A 139 -26.34 5.94 44.13
C THR A 139 -26.13 7.12 45.07
N ARG A 140 -27.07 7.28 46.00
CA ARG A 140 -26.97 8.23 47.11
C ARG A 140 -27.71 7.67 48.32
N ASN A 141 -27.01 7.49 49.43
CA ASN A 141 -27.60 7.05 50.70
C ASN A 141 -28.35 8.20 51.38
N ASP A 142 -29.57 8.46 50.92
CA ASP A 142 -30.44 9.54 51.39
C ASP A 142 -31.90 9.05 51.38
N PRO A 143 -32.71 9.31 52.42
CA PRO A 143 -34.09 8.84 52.47
C PRO A 143 -35.00 9.51 51.43
N GLU A 144 -34.62 10.68 50.89
CA GLU A 144 -35.36 11.35 49.81
C GLU A 144 -35.37 10.48 48.55
N VAL A 145 -36.54 10.33 47.92
CA VAL A 145 -36.66 9.66 46.62
C VAL A 145 -36.10 10.58 45.54
N ARG A 146 -34.94 10.24 45.00
CA ARG A 146 -34.33 10.96 43.87
C ARG A 146 -34.26 10.06 42.64
N LYS A 147 -34.65 10.63 41.49
CA LYS A 147 -34.67 9.94 40.20
C LYS A 147 -33.92 10.74 39.15
N SER A 148 -32.95 10.09 38.53
CA SER A 148 -32.11 10.65 37.46
C SER A 148 -32.57 10.10 36.12
N ASN A 149 -32.96 10.99 35.21
CA ASN A 149 -33.24 10.63 33.83
C ASN A 149 -31.96 10.74 33.00
N TYR A 150 -31.69 9.71 32.20
CA TYR A 150 -30.59 9.68 31.23
C TYR A 150 -31.18 9.67 29.85
N THR A 151 -30.93 10.73 29.09
CA THR A 151 -31.32 10.84 27.68
C THR A 151 -30.09 10.79 26.80
N LEU A 152 -30.03 9.81 25.90
CA LEU A 152 -28.94 9.58 24.97
C LEU A 152 -29.44 9.84 23.55
N VAL A 153 -28.71 10.67 22.80
CA VAL A 153 -29.06 11.07 21.43
C VAL A 153 -27.87 10.80 20.51
N GLY A 154 -28.02 9.82 19.63
CA GLY A 154 -27.19 9.63 18.44
C GLY A 154 -28.09 9.61 17.20
N ASN A 155 -27.88 8.67 16.29
CA ASN A 155 -28.86 8.40 15.23
C ASN A 155 -30.14 7.74 15.77
N THR A 156 -30.03 7.05 16.91
CA THR A 156 -31.16 6.58 17.72
C THR A 156 -31.19 7.34 19.03
N THR A 157 -32.39 7.53 19.60
CA THR A 157 -32.58 8.18 20.90
C THR A 157 -33.05 7.17 21.94
N TYR A 158 -32.52 7.27 23.16
CA TYR A 158 -32.97 6.52 24.32
C TYR A 158 -33.21 7.48 25.49
N SER A 159 -34.25 7.23 26.29
CA SER A 159 -34.47 7.95 27.54
C SER A 159 -35.08 7.02 28.57
N ALA A 160 -34.49 6.97 29.76
CA ALA A 160 -35.02 6.21 30.88
C ALA A 160 -34.50 6.74 32.22
N THR A 161 -35.11 6.25 33.30
CA THR A 161 -34.97 6.82 34.64
C THR A 161 -34.45 5.79 35.62
N LEU A 162 -33.42 6.15 36.38
CA LEU A 162 -32.90 5.38 37.50
C LEU A 162 -33.27 6.05 38.81
N GLN A 163 -33.87 5.31 39.74
CA GLN A 163 -34.00 5.77 41.12
C GLN A 163 -32.67 5.54 41.83
N THR A 164 -32.05 6.62 42.30
CA THR A 164 -30.70 6.60 42.88
C THR A 164 -30.71 6.60 44.41
N SER A 165 -31.81 7.07 45.01
CA SER A 165 -32.03 7.10 46.46
C SER A 165 -33.50 6.96 46.83
N GLY A 166 -33.75 6.65 48.10
CA GLY A 166 -35.07 6.53 48.71
C GLY A 166 -35.03 5.63 49.93
N THR A 167 -35.96 5.82 50.86
CA THR A 167 -36.00 5.04 52.11
C THR A 167 -35.89 3.53 51.85
N ASN A 168 -34.83 2.91 52.38
CA ASN A 168 -34.52 1.49 52.28
C ASN A 168 -34.47 0.92 50.85
N LEU A 169 -34.11 1.74 49.85
CA LEU A 169 -34.06 1.33 48.44
C LEU A 169 -33.16 0.11 48.19
N GLY A 170 -31.98 0.06 48.82
CA GLY A 170 -31.04 -1.04 48.68
C GLY A 170 -31.28 -2.20 49.65
N GLY A 171 -32.29 -2.10 50.50
CA GLY A 171 -32.53 -3.06 51.59
C GLY A 171 -31.55 -2.90 52.76
N THR A 172 -31.83 -3.61 53.86
CA THR A 172 -30.99 -3.62 55.10
C THR A 172 -30.71 -2.23 55.70
N GLY A 173 -31.61 -1.26 55.50
CA GLY A 173 -31.46 0.11 56.00
C GLY A 173 -30.62 1.04 55.11
N TYR A 174 -30.13 0.57 53.96
CA TYR A 174 -29.42 1.39 52.99
C TYR A 174 -30.41 2.13 52.08
N ASN A 175 -30.36 3.46 52.07
CA ASN A 175 -31.29 4.30 51.31
C ASN A 175 -30.82 4.56 49.86
N GLY A 176 -29.64 4.09 49.48
CA GLY A 176 -29.13 4.24 48.11
C GLY A 176 -29.46 3.05 47.22
N ASN A 177 -29.31 3.23 45.91
CA ASN A 177 -29.30 2.13 44.95
C ASN A 177 -28.03 1.27 45.12
N ASN A 178 -28.16 -0.03 45.27
CA ASN A 178 -27.03 -0.97 45.41
C ASN A 178 -27.07 -2.15 44.44
N SER A 179 -28.03 -2.17 43.52
CA SER A 179 -28.32 -3.35 42.71
C SER A 179 -28.86 -3.05 41.31
N THR A 180 -29.49 -1.90 41.11
CA THR A 180 -30.11 -1.59 39.82
C THR A 180 -29.10 -0.89 38.91
N ILE A 181 -28.82 -1.50 37.76
CA ILE A 181 -28.07 -0.90 36.66
C ILE A 181 -29.08 -0.57 35.55
N LEU A 182 -29.11 0.68 35.12
CA LEU A 182 -29.94 1.08 33.98
C LEU A 182 -29.20 0.73 32.68
N VAL A 183 -29.77 -0.18 31.90
CA VAL A 183 -29.19 -0.66 30.63
C VAL A 183 -29.99 -0.13 29.45
N THR A 184 -29.32 0.45 28.46
CA THR A 184 -29.96 0.93 27.24
C THR A 184 -30.25 -0.22 26.27
N ASN A 185 -31.11 0.02 25.27
CA ASN A 185 -31.01 -0.74 24.03
C ASN A 185 -29.71 -0.37 23.28
N THR A 186 -29.41 -1.06 22.18
CA THR A 186 -28.27 -0.69 21.33
C THR A 186 -28.53 0.67 20.68
N LEU A 187 -27.67 1.64 20.98
CA LEU A 187 -27.66 2.95 20.35
C LEU A 187 -26.63 3.01 19.22
N THR A 188 -26.99 3.62 18.11
CA THR A 188 -26.04 3.99 17.05
C THR A 188 -25.63 5.45 17.21
N PRO A 189 -24.32 5.78 17.08
CA PRO A 189 -23.91 7.18 17.05
C PRO A 189 -24.50 7.89 15.84
N ASP A 190 -24.50 9.22 15.86
CA ASP A 190 -24.85 10.01 14.68
C ASP A 190 -23.83 9.84 13.54
N THR A 191 -24.10 10.47 12.40
CA THR A 191 -23.22 10.43 11.21
C THR A 191 -21.82 11.01 11.43
N LYS A 192 -21.61 11.71 12.56
CA LYS A 192 -20.32 12.28 13.00
C LYS A 192 -19.63 11.43 14.06
N GLY A 193 -20.16 10.26 14.40
CA GLY A 193 -19.61 9.39 15.44
C GLY A 193 -19.84 9.93 16.84
N GLN A 194 -20.97 10.59 17.10
CA GLN A 194 -21.28 11.20 18.39
C GLN A 194 -22.52 10.59 19.03
N ILE A 195 -22.48 10.48 20.36
CA ILE A 195 -23.65 10.25 21.21
C ILE A 195 -23.62 11.34 22.29
N ALA A 196 -24.67 12.16 22.35
CA ALA A 196 -24.87 13.16 23.38
C ALA A 196 -25.66 12.55 24.56
N ILE A 197 -25.18 12.74 25.79
CA ILE A 197 -25.78 12.22 27.01
C ILE A 197 -26.21 13.41 27.87
N THR A 198 -27.49 13.43 28.22
CA THR A 198 -28.07 14.39 29.16
C THR A 198 -28.49 13.66 30.43
N VAL A 199 -28.02 14.15 31.57
CA VAL A 199 -28.45 13.72 32.90
C VAL A 199 -29.37 14.81 33.46
N LYS A 200 -30.62 14.46 33.72
CA LYS A 200 -31.66 15.41 34.16
C LYS A 200 -32.32 14.94 35.45
N ARG A 201 -32.59 15.90 36.34
CA ARG A 201 -33.42 15.71 37.53
C ARG A 201 -34.87 15.48 37.14
N GLU A 202 -35.37 14.28 37.44
CA GLU A 202 -36.77 13.91 37.23
C GLU A 202 -37.59 13.98 38.52
N THR A 203 -37.02 13.58 39.66
CA THR A 203 -37.68 13.66 40.97
C THR A 203 -36.66 13.92 42.06
N GLY A 204 -37.08 14.66 43.10
CA GLY A 204 -36.23 15.05 44.23
C GLY A 204 -35.37 16.26 43.93
N THR A 205 -34.36 16.50 44.76
CA THR A 205 -33.49 17.69 44.70
C THR A 205 -32.40 17.65 43.63
N PHE A 206 -31.83 16.48 43.31
CA PHE A 206 -30.69 16.33 42.38
C PHE A 206 -30.79 15.08 41.50
N ALA A 207 -30.06 15.08 40.38
CA ALA A 207 -29.75 13.89 39.57
C ALA A 207 -28.26 13.55 39.66
N TYR A 208 -27.92 12.28 39.41
CA TYR A 208 -26.60 11.70 39.65
C TYR A 208 -26.10 10.85 38.49
N ILE A 209 -24.78 10.74 38.35
CA ILE A 209 -24.09 9.72 37.54
C ILE A 209 -22.81 9.31 38.29
N GLY A 210 -22.62 8.01 38.53
CA GLY A 210 -21.48 7.48 39.28
C GLY A 210 -20.56 6.66 38.38
N ALA A 211 -20.92 5.40 38.14
CA ALA A 211 -20.19 4.51 37.24
C ALA A 211 -20.94 4.32 35.92
N LEU A 212 -20.21 4.29 34.82
CA LEU A 212 -20.73 4.02 33.49
C LEU A 212 -19.89 2.96 32.80
N LYS A 213 -20.55 1.91 32.32
CA LYS A 213 -19.97 0.96 31.37
C LYS A 213 -20.59 1.18 29.99
N ILE A 214 -19.77 1.17 28.95
CA ILE A 214 -20.20 1.26 27.55
C ILE A 214 -19.67 0.01 26.83
N ALA A 215 -20.57 -0.79 26.27
CA ALA A 215 -20.22 -1.96 25.48
C ALA A 215 -20.44 -1.67 23.99
N GLU A 216 -19.36 -1.67 23.22
CA GLU A 216 -19.41 -1.66 21.76
C GLU A 216 -19.86 -3.03 21.25
N VAL A 217 -20.84 -3.03 20.35
CA VAL A 217 -21.46 -4.22 19.77
C VAL A 217 -21.58 -4.09 18.26
N GLN A 218 -21.56 -5.22 17.56
CA GLN A 218 -21.78 -5.25 16.12
C GLN A 218 -23.25 -4.91 15.80
N LEU A 219 -23.48 -4.02 14.83
CA LEU A 219 -24.83 -3.76 14.34
C LEU A 219 -25.34 -4.91 13.48
N PRO A 220 -26.66 -5.18 13.50
CA PRO A 220 -27.28 -6.09 12.54
C PRO A 220 -26.96 -5.63 11.11
N ILE A 221 -26.49 -6.55 10.28
CA ILE A 221 -26.21 -6.30 8.87
C ILE A 221 -27.29 -6.90 7.99
N THR A 222 -27.66 -6.18 6.93
CA THR A 222 -28.48 -6.72 5.85
C THR A 222 -27.57 -7.06 4.68
N ALA A 223 -27.34 -8.36 4.47
CA ALA A 223 -26.50 -8.83 3.38
C ALA A 223 -27.20 -8.61 2.01
N LEU A 224 -26.48 -7.99 1.08
CA LEU A 224 -26.87 -7.90 -0.34
C LEU A 224 -26.57 -9.21 -1.07
N LYS A 225 -25.43 -9.81 -0.74
CA LYS A 225 -25.00 -11.15 -1.17
C LYS A 225 -24.30 -11.85 -0.01
N THR A 226 -24.40 -13.17 0.03
CA THR A 226 -23.71 -14.01 1.00
C THR A 226 -22.95 -15.09 0.26
N THR A 227 -21.69 -15.28 0.60
CA THR A 227 -20.80 -16.29 0.03
C THR A 227 -20.33 -17.20 1.16
N TYR A 228 -20.49 -18.51 0.99
CA TYR A 228 -19.95 -19.52 1.92
C TYR A 228 -18.73 -20.18 1.29
N ILE A 229 -17.66 -20.31 2.08
CA ILE A 229 -16.40 -20.89 1.66
C ILE A 229 -15.98 -21.93 2.69
N ASP A 230 -15.69 -23.12 2.17
CA ASP A 230 -15.19 -24.28 2.90
C ASP A 230 -13.71 -24.48 2.61
N PHE A 231 -12.90 -24.72 3.63
CA PHE A 231 -11.45 -24.93 3.53
C PHE A 231 -11.07 -26.29 4.09
N GLY A 232 -10.58 -27.20 3.26
CA GLY A 232 -10.24 -28.54 3.70
C GLY A 232 -9.67 -29.41 2.58
N PRO A 233 -9.09 -30.58 2.90
CA PRO A 233 -8.72 -31.54 1.86
C PRO A 233 -9.98 -32.15 1.21
N ASN A 234 -9.83 -32.65 -0.02
CA ASN A 234 -10.85 -33.44 -0.70
C ASN A 234 -10.30 -34.82 -1.02
N ASP A 235 -10.12 -35.64 0.01
CA ASP A 235 -9.52 -36.97 -0.08
C ASP A 235 -10.44 -38.08 0.44
N VAL A 236 -11.70 -37.74 0.79
CA VAL A 236 -12.77 -38.62 1.31
C VAL A 236 -12.46 -39.24 2.68
N THR A 237 -11.19 -39.41 3.02
CA THR A 237 -10.72 -40.09 4.23
C THR A 237 -10.59 -39.11 5.38
N ASN A 238 -10.14 -37.90 5.09
CA ASN A 238 -9.79 -36.89 6.07
C ASN A 238 -10.39 -35.50 5.77
N GLY A 239 -10.99 -35.33 4.59
CA GLY A 239 -11.83 -34.17 4.27
C GLY A 239 -12.77 -34.43 3.09
N ASN A 240 -13.90 -33.73 3.08
CA ASN A 240 -14.96 -33.88 2.08
C ASN A 240 -15.36 -32.50 1.59
N ILE A 241 -15.55 -32.34 0.28
CA ILE A 241 -16.17 -31.12 -0.23
C ILE A 241 -17.58 -30.94 0.33
N THR A 242 -17.92 -29.71 0.71
CA THR A 242 -19.28 -29.35 1.03
C THR A 242 -20.15 -29.34 -0.22
N THR A 243 -21.29 -30.02 -0.13
CA THR A 243 -22.22 -30.18 -1.25
C THR A 243 -22.95 -28.87 -1.54
N SER A 244 -23.15 -28.59 -2.83
CA SER A 244 -23.85 -27.40 -3.30
C SER A 244 -25.04 -27.79 -4.18
N PRO A 245 -26.29 -27.43 -3.82
CA PRO A 245 -26.67 -26.77 -2.57
C PRO A 245 -26.58 -27.71 -1.35
N ASP A 246 -26.38 -27.13 -0.17
CA ASP A 246 -26.45 -27.83 1.12
C ASP A 246 -27.90 -28.14 1.55
N ILE A 247 -28.08 -28.70 2.75
CA ILE A 247 -29.41 -29.02 3.30
C ILE A 247 -30.31 -27.80 3.51
N ASN A 248 -29.73 -26.60 3.57
CA ASN A 248 -30.42 -25.33 3.70
C ASN A 248 -30.62 -24.61 2.35
N GLY A 249 -30.21 -25.23 1.23
CA GLY A 249 -30.30 -24.65 -0.10
C GLY A 249 -29.15 -23.70 -0.47
N ASN A 250 -28.11 -23.57 0.35
CA ASN A 250 -26.99 -22.65 0.11
C ASN A 250 -25.92 -23.29 -0.77
N TYR A 251 -25.36 -22.51 -1.69
CA TYR A 251 -24.21 -22.91 -2.49
C TYR A 251 -22.89 -22.53 -1.79
N TRP A 252 -21.99 -23.50 -1.73
CA TRP A 252 -20.66 -23.41 -1.11
C TRP A 252 -19.54 -23.40 -2.15
N ASN A 253 -18.46 -22.68 -1.80
CA ASN A 253 -17.23 -22.62 -2.58
C ASN A 253 -16.15 -23.43 -1.85
N ASN A 254 -15.72 -24.54 -2.42
CA ASN A 254 -14.74 -25.43 -1.79
C ASN A 254 -13.32 -25.04 -2.20
N VAL A 255 -12.50 -24.61 -1.24
CA VAL A 255 -11.09 -24.26 -1.44
C VAL A 255 -10.23 -25.38 -0.88
N THR A 256 -9.74 -26.25 -1.75
CA THR A 256 -8.98 -27.46 -1.35
C THR A 256 -7.48 -27.33 -1.57
N ASN A 257 -7.06 -26.32 -2.31
CA ASN A 257 -5.66 -26.07 -2.65
C ASN A 257 -4.95 -25.23 -1.59
N THR A 258 -3.76 -25.66 -1.17
CA THR A 258 -2.98 -24.97 -0.14
C THR A 258 -1.71 -24.27 -0.65
N SER A 259 -1.37 -24.43 -1.94
CA SER A 259 -0.17 -23.86 -2.56
C SER A 259 -0.41 -22.46 -3.14
N THR A 260 0.62 -21.61 -3.13
CA THR A 260 0.64 -20.29 -3.78
C THR A 260 0.57 -20.36 -5.31
N THR A 261 0.90 -21.50 -5.90
CA THR A 261 0.83 -21.75 -7.35
C THR A 261 -0.51 -22.28 -7.83
N ALA A 262 -1.44 -22.52 -6.90
CA ALA A 262 -2.74 -23.08 -7.24
C ALA A 262 -3.62 -22.11 -8.05
N ALA A 263 -4.52 -22.69 -8.85
CA ALA A 263 -5.51 -21.93 -9.59
C ALA A 263 -6.41 -21.14 -8.63
N GLN A 264 -6.87 -19.97 -9.09
CA GLN A 264 -7.84 -19.18 -8.33
C GLN A 264 -9.19 -19.89 -8.24
N VAL A 265 -9.89 -19.71 -7.12
CA VAL A 265 -11.24 -20.24 -6.91
C VAL A 265 -12.24 -19.10 -7.12
N ASN A 266 -12.97 -19.12 -8.23
CA ASN A 266 -14.00 -18.11 -8.51
C ASN A 266 -15.21 -18.34 -7.59
N LEU A 267 -15.72 -17.26 -6.99
CA LEU A 267 -16.75 -17.34 -5.96
C LEU A 267 -18.15 -17.15 -6.56
N VAL A 268 -19.06 -18.04 -6.18
CA VAL A 268 -20.51 -17.87 -6.32
C VAL A 268 -21.14 -17.52 -4.97
N ASP A 269 -22.24 -16.78 -5.00
CA ASP A 269 -23.03 -16.51 -3.80
C ASP A 269 -23.94 -17.70 -3.44
N LYS A 270 -24.68 -17.55 -2.33
CA LYS A 270 -25.54 -18.59 -1.77
C LYS A 270 -26.65 -19.07 -2.69
N VAL A 271 -26.97 -18.35 -3.77
CA VAL A 271 -27.97 -18.75 -4.78
C VAL A 271 -27.31 -19.18 -6.10
N ASN A 272 -26.02 -19.48 -6.07
CA ASN A 272 -25.20 -19.90 -7.21
C ASN A 272 -24.98 -18.80 -8.28
N ALA A 273 -25.15 -17.52 -7.94
CA ALA A 273 -24.84 -16.45 -8.86
C ALA A 273 -23.36 -16.07 -8.76
N SER A 274 -22.72 -15.79 -9.90
CA SER A 274 -21.33 -15.31 -9.89
C SER A 274 -21.23 -13.99 -9.11
N THR A 275 -20.24 -13.92 -8.21
CA THR A 275 -19.95 -12.69 -7.47
C THR A 275 -19.02 -11.75 -8.24
N GLY A 276 -18.29 -12.27 -9.24
CA GLY A 276 -17.14 -11.60 -9.85
C GLY A 276 -15.85 -11.68 -9.02
N ALA A 277 -15.93 -12.11 -7.77
CA ALA A 277 -14.80 -12.26 -6.86
C ALA A 277 -14.16 -13.65 -6.92
N TYR A 278 -12.91 -13.75 -6.46
CA TYR A 278 -12.17 -15.02 -6.38
C TYR A 278 -11.19 -15.06 -5.22
N VAL A 279 -10.85 -16.25 -4.75
CA VAL A 279 -9.80 -16.51 -3.74
C VAL A 279 -8.49 -16.89 -4.43
N LYS A 280 -7.37 -16.33 -3.95
CA LYS A 280 -6.01 -16.73 -4.31
C LYS A 280 -5.15 -16.90 -3.06
N ILE A 281 -4.51 -18.05 -2.92
CA ILE A 281 -3.54 -18.33 -1.84
C ILE A 281 -2.27 -17.51 -2.08
N THR A 282 -1.83 -16.77 -1.06
CA THR A 282 -0.66 -15.87 -1.14
C THR A 282 0.51 -16.34 -0.29
N SER A 283 0.27 -17.19 0.70
CA SER A 283 1.30 -18.02 1.33
C SER A 283 0.73 -19.39 1.67
N ALA A 284 1.59 -20.41 1.70
CA ALA A 284 1.13 -21.78 1.78
C ALA A 284 0.40 -22.09 3.10
N PHE A 285 -0.64 -22.91 3.01
CA PHE A 285 -1.32 -23.52 4.16
C PHE A 285 -0.97 -25.02 4.25
N SER A 286 -1.30 -25.64 5.37
CA SER A 286 -1.52 -27.08 5.45
C SER A 286 -3.02 -27.34 5.63
N SER A 287 -3.50 -28.56 5.36
CA SER A 287 -4.91 -28.92 5.52
C SER A 287 -5.08 -30.25 6.23
N ASN A 288 -6.17 -30.40 6.98
CA ASN A 288 -6.50 -31.60 7.75
C ASN A 288 -8.01 -31.64 8.05
N GLY A 289 -8.51 -32.67 8.74
CA GLY A 289 -9.92 -32.73 9.13
C GLY A 289 -10.33 -33.88 10.03
N ILE A 290 -11.16 -34.81 9.52
CA ILE A 290 -11.91 -35.81 10.30
C ILE A 290 -11.00 -36.57 11.27
N LEU A 291 -9.86 -37.07 10.79
CA LEU A 291 -8.94 -37.91 11.58
C LEU A 291 -8.21 -37.12 12.67
N ASN A 292 -8.28 -35.80 12.60
CA ASN A 292 -7.61 -34.89 13.50
C ASN A 292 -8.59 -33.99 14.25
N GLY A 293 -9.86 -34.40 14.37
CA GLY A 293 -10.78 -33.80 15.34
C GLY A 293 -11.43 -32.50 14.89
N GLY A 294 -11.84 -32.37 13.64
CA GLY A 294 -12.86 -31.38 13.27
C GLY A 294 -14.22 -31.67 13.92
N LEU A 295 -15.16 -30.73 13.79
CA LEU A 295 -16.49 -30.85 14.38
C LEU A 295 -17.41 -31.64 13.43
N LEU A 296 -17.68 -32.90 13.78
CA LEU A 296 -18.42 -33.83 12.92
C LEU A 296 -19.95 -33.68 13.03
N SER A 297 -20.44 -33.18 14.18
CA SER A 297 -21.86 -33.03 14.47
C SER A 297 -22.17 -31.61 14.94
N PRO A 298 -22.12 -30.60 14.05
CA PRO A 298 -22.42 -29.23 14.42
C PRO A 298 -23.89 -29.06 14.80
N ASP A 299 -24.16 -28.22 15.81
CA ASP A 299 -25.51 -27.90 16.26
C ASP A 299 -26.01 -26.62 15.57
N ALA A 300 -27.09 -26.74 14.79
CA ALA A 300 -27.71 -25.62 14.07
C ALA A 300 -28.24 -24.51 15.00
N SER A 301 -28.56 -24.81 16.26
CA SER A 301 -28.96 -23.79 17.24
C SER A 301 -27.78 -22.91 17.70
N LEU A 302 -26.55 -23.40 17.54
CA LEU A 302 -25.32 -22.70 17.92
C LEU A 302 -24.64 -22.03 16.73
N LEU A 303 -24.57 -22.69 15.58
CA LEU A 303 -23.85 -22.21 14.39
C LEU A 303 -24.75 -21.71 13.25
N GLY A 304 -26.07 -21.86 13.38
CA GLY A 304 -27.02 -21.43 12.36
C GLY A 304 -26.78 -22.09 11.02
N ASP A 305 -26.66 -21.28 9.97
CA ASP A 305 -26.44 -21.74 8.58
C ASP A 305 -25.02 -22.26 8.32
N LEU A 306 -24.09 -22.11 9.28
CA LEU A 306 -22.75 -22.70 9.20
C LEU A 306 -22.68 -24.13 9.75
N ALA A 307 -23.78 -24.65 10.31
CA ALA A 307 -23.85 -25.98 10.91
C ALA A 307 -23.94 -27.10 9.85
N ILE A 308 -22.95 -27.17 8.96
CA ILE A 308 -22.88 -28.17 7.89
C ILE A 308 -21.73 -29.14 8.20
N PRO A 309 -21.99 -30.43 8.46
CA PRO A 309 -20.96 -31.39 8.88
C PRO A 309 -19.72 -31.41 7.98
N THR A 310 -19.91 -31.40 6.66
CA THR A 310 -18.80 -31.42 5.70
C THR A 310 -17.94 -30.16 5.73
N ALA A 311 -18.49 -29.02 6.17
CA ALA A 311 -17.76 -27.75 6.25
C ALA A 311 -17.07 -27.53 7.61
N THR A 312 -17.53 -28.22 8.66
CA THR A 312 -17.00 -28.06 10.03
C THR A 312 -15.99 -29.14 10.43
N GLN A 313 -15.91 -30.22 9.64
CA GLN A 313 -15.07 -31.39 9.93
C GLN A 313 -13.61 -31.24 9.48
N ASP A 314 -13.31 -30.31 8.57
CA ASP A 314 -11.98 -30.04 8.03
C ASP A 314 -11.64 -28.55 8.05
N TYR A 315 -10.36 -28.28 7.82
CA TYR A 315 -9.78 -26.94 7.95
C TYR A 315 -8.43 -26.82 7.25
N PHE A 316 -8.07 -25.58 6.92
CA PHE A 316 -6.69 -25.17 6.74
C PHE A 316 -6.05 -24.84 8.08
N HIS A 317 -4.74 -25.03 8.20
CA HIS A 317 -3.97 -24.66 9.39
C HIS A 317 -2.57 -24.12 9.07
N THR A 318 -2.00 -23.40 10.03
CA THR A 318 -0.65 -22.84 9.99
C THR A 318 0.04 -22.96 11.34
N SER A 319 1.37 -23.13 11.36
CA SER A 319 2.20 -23.11 12.57
C SER A 319 2.76 -21.73 12.90
N THR A 320 2.69 -20.78 11.97
CA THR A 320 3.17 -19.41 12.14
C THR A 320 2.14 -18.43 11.61
N ALA A 321 2.18 -18.12 10.32
CA ALA A 321 1.20 -17.33 9.62
C ALA A 321 1.07 -17.81 8.18
N SER A 322 -0.16 -17.76 7.66
CA SER A 322 -0.48 -18.08 6.26
C SER A 322 -1.55 -17.11 5.77
N SER A 323 -1.64 -16.88 4.48
CA SER A 323 -2.45 -15.79 3.91
C SER A 323 -3.08 -16.14 2.57
N LEU A 324 -4.24 -15.54 2.34
CA LEU A 324 -4.93 -15.56 1.07
C LEU A 324 -5.47 -14.16 0.76
N SER A 325 -5.87 -13.95 -0.49
CA SER A 325 -6.52 -12.72 -0.95
C SER A 325 -7.86 -13.04 -1.57
N ILE A 326 -8.88 -12.24 -1.24
CA ILE A 326 -10.14 -12.17 -1.97
C ILE A 326 -10.06 -10.97 -2.91
N ARG A 327 -10.23 -11.19 -4.21
CA ARG A 327 -10.04 -10.19 -5.26
C ARG A 327 -11.28 -10.08 -6.15
N GLY A 328 -11.38 -8.99 -6.92
CA GLY A 328 -12.54 -8.75 -7.80
C GLY A 328 -13.79 -8.28 -7.07
N LEU A 329 -13.62 -7.78 -5.83
CA LEU A 329 -14.70 -7.24 -5.02
C LEU A 329 -15.18 -5.89 -5.57
N ASP A 330 -16.49 -5.63 -5.48
CA ASP A 330 -17.07 -4.32 -5.75
C ASP A 330 -16.56 -3.29 -4.73
N LYS A 331 -15.80 -2.30 -5.21
CA LYS A 331 -15.16 -1.25 -4.43
C LYS A 331 -16.14 -0.25 -3.81
N THR A 332 -17.38 -0.22 -4.29
CA THR A 332 -18.44 0.64 -3.76
C THR A 332 -19.18 0.01 -2.59
N LYS A 333 -18.80 -1.22 -2.19
CA LYS A 333 -19.47 -2.03 -1.17
C LYS A 333 -18.53 -2.38 -0.04
N GLY A 334 -19.12 -2.66 1.12
CA GLY A 334 -18.40 -3.19 2.27
C GLY A 334 -18.60 -4.70 2.40
N TYR A 335 -17.72 -5.37 3.14
CA TYR A 335 -17.76 -6.82 3.33
C TYR A 335 -17.56 -7.18 4.80
N VAL A 336 -18.43 -8.03 5.33
CA VAL A 336 -18.31 -8.58 6.69
C VAL A 336 -17.96 -10.05 6.61
N PHE A 337 -16.88 -10.43 7.28
CA PHE A 337 -16.31 -11.76 7.29
C PHE A 337 -16.66 -12.46 8.60
N ASN A 338 -17.11 -13.70 8.49
CA ASN A 338 -17.45 -14.54 9.63
C ASN A 338 -16.54 -15.77 9.55
N PHE A 339 -15.71 -15.94 10.57
CA PHE A 339 -14.73 -17.01 10.65
C PHE A 339 -15.20 -18.06 11.65
N PHE A 340 -15.09 -19.31 11.23
CA PHE A 340 -15.22 -20.45 12.12
C PHE A 340 -14.03 -21.39 11.93
N GLY A 341 -13.50 -21.86 13.04
CA GLY A 341 -12.44 -22.85 13.11
C GLY A 341 -12.61 -23.66 14.38
N THR A 342 -12.28 -24.94 14.32
CA THR A 342 -12.46 -25.87 15.43
C THR A 342 -11.44 -26.99 15.38
N ARG A 343 -11.00 -27.42 16.55
CA ARG A 343 -10.11 -28.58 16.71
C ARG A 343 -10.38 -29.21 18.07
N ASN A 344 -10.76 -30.48 18.11
CA ASN A 344 -10.98 -31.24 19.32
C ASN A 344 -9.64 -31.65 19.96
N ASP A 345 -9.01 -30.71 20.64
CA ASP A 345 -7.71 -30.86 21.30
C ASP A 345 -7.74 -30.10 22.63
N PRO A 346 -7.28 -30.71 23.74
CA PRO A 346 -7.28 -30.04 25.04
C PRO A 346 -6.32 -28.83 25.10
N GLU A 347 -5.34 -28.73 24.20
CA GLU A 347 -4.47 -27.56 24.11
C GLU A 347 -5.31 -26.32 23.76
N LYS A 348 -5.15 -25.26 24.55
CA LYS A 348 -5.73 -23.96 24.22
C LYS A 348 -5.02 -23.38 23.00
N ARG A 349 -5.74 -23.24 21.89
CA ARG A 349 -5.22 -22.64 20.66
C ARG A 349 -6.07 -21.46 20.25
N VAL A 350 -5.42 -20.34 19.93
CA VAL A 350 -6.06 -19.10 19.52
C VAL A 350 -5.51 -18.70 18.15
N THR A 351 -6.42 -18.53 17.20
CA THR A 351 -6.12 -18.09 15.84
C THR A 351 -6.40 -16.60 15.72
N GLY A 352 -5.43 -15.84 15.23
CA GLY A 352 -5.61 -14.46 14.83
C GLY A 352 -5.97 -14.34 13.36
N TYR A 353 -6.93 -13.47 13.05
CA TYR A 353 -7.37 -13.14 11.71
C TYR A 353 -7.20 -11.65 11.47
N SER A 354 -6.40 -11.29 10.48
CA SER A 354 -6.16 -9.92 10.06
C SER A 354 -6.70 -9.70 8.65
N LEU A 355 -7.60 -8.74 8.50
CA LEU A 355 -8.16 -8.33 7.21
C LEU A 355 -7.57 -6.97 6.83
N THR A 356 -7.06 -6.86 5.61
CA THR A 356 -6.45 -5.64 5.08
C THR A 356 -7.04 -5.32 3.71
N GLY A 357 -7.83 -4.25 3.65
CA GLY A 357 -8.29 -3.59 2.43
C GLY A 357 -8.05 -2.08 2.52
N ALA A 358 -9.02 -1.26 2.09
CA ALA A 358 -9.03 0.17 2.42
C ALA A 358 -9.32 0.42 3.91
N THR A 359 -9.95 -0.52 4.62
CA THR A 359 -9.99 -0.53 6.08
C THR A 359 -9.36 -1.80 6.64
N PHE A 360 -9.01 -1.78 7.92
CA PHE A 360 -8.34 -2.88 8.61
C PHE A 360 -9.23 -3.47 9.70
N TYR A 361 -9.06 -4.77 9.96
CA TYR A 361 -9.63 -5.47 11.10
C TYR A 361 -8.68 -6.53 11.62
N ASP A 362 -8.62 -6.69 12.93
CA ASP A 362 -7.87 -7.74 13.61
C ASP A 362 -8.78 -8.39 14.67
N GLY A 363 -8.86 -9.71 14.67
CA GLY A 363 -9.69 -10.46 15.62
C GLY A 363 -9.07 -11.80 16.02
N LEU A 364 -9.42 -12.27 17.22
CA LEU A 364 -8.92 -13.53 17.79
C LEU A 364 -10.07 -14.51 17.98
N LEU A 365 -9.85 -15.78 17.62
CA LEU A 365 -10.78 -16.88 17.86
C LEU A 365 -10.06 -18.02 18.59
N GLN A 366 -10.55 -18.39 19.78
CA GLN A 366 -10.13 -19.65 20.39
C GLN A 366 -10.80 -20.82 19.66
N THR A 367 -9.99 -21.69 19.05
CA THR A 367 -10.45 -22.79 18.20
C THR A 367 -10.42 -24.14 18.91
N SER A 368 -9.59 -24.26 19.96
CA SER A 368 -9.52 -25.44 20.84
C SER A 368 -9.16 -25.08 22.28
N GLY A 369 -9.38 -26.02 23.19
CA GLY A 369 -9.01 -25.96 24.59
C GLY A 369 -9.90 -26.87 25.45
N THR A 370 -9.41 -27.29 26.61
CA THR A 370 -10.14 -28.17 27.54
C THR A 370 -11.60 -27.73 27.73
N ASN A 371 -12.53 -28.60 27.31
CA ASN A 371 -13.97 -28.43 27.42
C ASN A 371 -14.53 -27.13 26.82
N LEU A 372 -13.86 -26.56 25.80
CA LEU A 372 -14.27 -25.30 25.15
C LEU A 372 -15.70 -25.38 24.57
N GLY A 373 -16.03 -26.50 23.93
CA GLY A 373 -17.34 -26.73 23.34
C GLY A 373 -18.41 -27.18 24.34
N GLY A 374 -18.01 -27.48 25.58
CA GLY A 374 -18.86 -28.11 26.60
C GLY A 374 -18.94 -29.63 26.46
N THR A 375 -19.50 -30.29 27.48
CA THR A 375 -19.75 -31.75 27.50
C THR A 375 -18.53 -32.63 27.19
N GLY A 376 -17.32 -32.17 27.53
CA GLY A 376 -16.06 -32.89 27.30
C GLY A 376 -15.49 -32.72 25.89
N TYR A 377 -16.13 -31.94 25.01
CA TYR A 377 -15.59 -31.61 23.69
C TYR A 377 -14.65 -30.41 23.78
N ASN A 378 -13.43 -30.56 23.28
CA ASN A 378 -12.37 -29.56 23.42
C ASN A 378 -12.30 -28.56 22.25
N GLY A 379 -13.09 -28.76 21.19
CA GLY A 379 -13.14 -27.83 20.06
C GLY A 379 -14.18 -26.74 20.24
N ASN A 380 -14.06 -25.69 19.43
CA ASN A 380 -15.09 -24.66 19.30
C ASN A 380 -16.36 -25.23 18.65
N THR A 381 -17.53 -25.04 19.27
CA THR A 381 -18.83 -25.53 18.79
C THR A 381 -19.83 -24.42 18.49
N LYS A 382 -19.50 -23.16 18.79
CA LYS A 382 -20.50 -22.08 18.84
C LYS A 382 -19.96 -20.68 18.53
N THR A 383 -18.67 -20.44 18.71
CA THR A 383 -18.12 -19.09 18.58
C THR A 383 -17.77 -18.82 17.12
N ILE A 384 -18.39 -17.79 16.55
CA ILE A 384 -18.09 -17.27 15.21
C ILE A 384 -17.45 -15.90 15.39
N LEU A 385 -16.23 -15.73 14.90
CA LEU A 385 -15.59 -14.42 14.90
C LEU A 385 -16.13 -13.60 13.72
N THR A 386 -16.73 -12.45 13.99
CA THR A 386 -17.30 -11.57 12.97
C THR A 386 -16.49 -10.29 12.85
N SER A 387 -16.07 -9.94 11.64
CA SER A 387 -15.33 -8.72 11.36
C SER A 387 -16.22 -7.47 11.36
N ASP A 388 -15.56 -6.32 11.34
CA ASP A 388 -16.17 -5.04 10.98
C ASP A 388 -16.53 -5.03 9.49
N ILE A 389 -17.15 -3.95 9.02
CA ILE A 389 -17.34 -3.72 7.60
C ILE A 389 -15.98 -3.36 6.99
N ILE A 390 -15.45 -4.26 6.18
CA ILE A 390 -14.17 -4.07 5.51
C ILE A 390 -14.42 -3.56 4.09
N MET A 391 -13.83 -2.42 3.79
CA MET A 391 -13.82 -1.87 2.44
C MET A 391 -12.66 -2.50 1.65
N PRO A 392 -12.89 -2.99 0.41
CA PRO A 392 -11.80 -3.42 -0.45
C PRO A 392 -10.82 -2.28 -0.72
N ASP A 393 -9.57 -2.63 -1.03
CA ASP A 393 -8.62 -1.65 -1.53
C ASP A 393 -8.99 -1.10 -2.93
N ASP A 394 -8.18 -0.18 -3.44
CA ASP A 394 -8.42 0.48 -4.74
C ASP A 394 -8.44 -0.51 -5.93
N ASN A 395 -7.95 -1.74 -5.72
CA ASN A 395 -7.89 -2.82 -6.69
C ASN A 395 -9.01 -3.86 -6.49
N GLY A 396 -9.94 -3.61 -5.55
CA GLY A 396 -11.04 -4.52 -5.24
C GLY A 396 -10.55 -5.77 -4.51
N GLN A 397 -9.51 -5.64 -3.69
CA GLN A 397 -8.89 -6.74 -2.94
C GLN A 397 -9.00 -6.54 -1.43
N ILE A 398 -9.19 -7.65 -0.73
CA ILE A 398 -9.04 -7.77 0.73
C ILE A 398 -8.09 -8.94 1.00
N ASN A 399 -6.99 -8.67 1.70
CA ASN A 399 -6.08 -9.70 2.15
C ASN A 399 -6.52 -10.24 3.51
N LEU A 400 -6.48 -11.56 3.66
CA LEU A 400 -6.67 -12.26 4.92
C LEU A 400 -5.37 -12.92 5.32
N THR A 401 -4.85 -12.54 6.48
CA THR A 401 -3.72 -13.22 7.13
C THR A 401 -4.21 -13.95 8.37
N MET A 402 -3.93 -15.25 8.43
CA MET A 402 -4.18 -16.11 9.57
C MET A 402 -2.88 -16.31 10.34
N THR A 403 -2.88 -16.09 11.65
CA THR A 403 -1.70 -16.21 12.52
C THR A 403 -2.00 -17.13 13.70
N ARG A 404 -1.00 -17.93 14.10
CA ARG A 404 -1.02 -18.67 15.37
C ARG A 404 -0.73 -17.71 16.54
N SER A 405 -1.78 -17.27 17.24
CA SER A 405 -1.65 -16.33 18.37
C SER A 405 -1.36 -17.03 19.70
N GLU A 406 -1.91 -18.22 19.93
CA GLU A 406 -1.65 -19.04 21.13
C GLU A 406 -1.70 -20.53 20.77
N GLY A 407 -0.91 -21.35 21.47
CA GLY A 407 -0.81 -22.80 21.24
C GLY A 407 -0.03 -23.14 19.96
N THR A 408 -0.05 -24.40 19.52
CA THR A 408 0.81 -24.91 18.42
C THR A 408 0.39 -24.57 16.99
N PHE A 409 -0.89 -24.29 16.72
CA PHE A 409 -1.41 -24.00 15.37
C PHE A 409 -2.57 -23.00 15.37
N GLY A 410 -2.74 -22.28 14.27
CA GLY A 410 -3.97 -21.54 13.93
C GLY A 410 -4.78 -22.27 12.86
N TYR A 411 -6.11 -22.10 12.85
CA TYR A 411 -7.04 -22.87 12.00
C TYR A 411 -8.08 -21.98 11.33
N LEU A 412 -8.41 -22.28 10.06
CA LEU A 412 -9.52 -21.69 9.30
C LEU A 412 -10.32 -22.82 8.64
N GLY A 413 -11.55 -23.06 9.12
CA GLY A 413 -12.44 -24.07 8.53
C GLY A 413 -13.45 -23.43 7.57
N ILE A 414 -14.25 -22.49 8.07
CA ILE A 414 -15.29 -21.82 7.29
C ILE A 414 -15.03 -20.31 7.24
N LEU A 415 -15.27 -19.74 6.06
CA LEU A 415 -15.41 -18.30 5.86
C LEU A 415 -16.75 -17.98 5.22
N LYS A 416 -17.58 -17.20 5.92
CA LYS A 416 -18.80 -16.61 5.35
C LYS A 416 -18.59 -15.11 5.13
N ILE A 417 -18.80 -14.66 3.90
CA ILE A 417 -18.65 -13.27 3.49
C ILE A 417 -20.02 -12.69 3.16
N ASN A 418 -20.40 -11.63 3.85
CA ASN A 418 -21.60 -10.85 3.54
C ASN A 418 -21.19 -9.55 2.86
N GLN A 419 -21.58 -9.37 1.60
CA GLN A 419 -21.50 -8.08 0.90
C GLN A 419 -22.61 -7.17 1.45
N VAL A 420 -22.27 -5.95 1.84
CA VAL A 420 -23.18 -4.98 2.45
C VAL A 420 -23.04 -3.61 1.80
N ASN A 421 -24.00 -2.72 2.03
CA ASN A 421 -23.81 -1.31 1.70
C ASN A 421 -22.68 -0.74 2.59
N PRO A 422 -21.84 0.16 2.04
CA PRO A 422 -20.78 0.77 2.82
C PRO A 422 -21.37 1.69 3.89
N VAL A 423 -20.56 1.97 4.90
CA VAL A 423 -20.93 2.91 5.96
C VAL A 423 -20.75 4.34 5.45
N THR A 424 -21.79 5.15 5.56
CA THR A 424 -21.76 6.56 5.18
C THR A 424 -21.35 7.42 6.37
N PHE A 425 -20.27 8.20 6.22
CA PHE A 425 -19.78 9.15 7.21
C PHE A 425 -20.07 10.58 6.74
N GLU A 426 -20.56 11.45 7.63
CA GLU A 426 -20.61 12.87 7.34
C GLU A 426 -19.23 13.47 7.61
N PRO A 427 -18.53 14.00 6.58
CA PRO A 427 -17.21 14.55 6.78
C PRO A 427 -17.29 15.85 7.56
N TYR A 428 -16.31 16.09 8.44
CA TYR A 428 -16.19 17.33 9.21
C TYR A 428 -16.18 18.58 8.30
N CYS A 429 -15.45 18.53 7.18
CA CYS A 429 -15.54 19.51 6.10
C CYS A 429 -16.26 18.89 4.89
N THR A 430 -17.37 19.50 4.49
CA THR A 430 -18.15 19.10 3.31
C THR A 430 -17.34 19.20 2.01
N THR A 431 -16.44 20.18 1.92
CA THR A 431 -15.46 20.33 0.84
C THR A 431 -14.05 20.32 1.42
N LYS A 432 -13.11 19.67 0.73
CA LYS A 432 -11.69 19.63 1.11
C LYS A 432 -10.83 20.31 0.06
N ASP A 433 -9.77 20.96 0.53
CA ASP A 433 -8.73 21.50 -0.33
C ASP A 433 -7.89 20.36 -0.92
N ALA A 434 -8.14 20.07 -2.21
CA ALA A 434 -7.46 19.02 -2.96
C ALA A 434 -5.98 19.32 -3.26
N SER A 435 -5.49 20.52 -2.91
CA SER A 435 -4.08 20.93 -3.00
C SER A 435 -3.44 21.11 -1.62
N ARG A 436 -4.08 20.63 -0.54
CA ARG A 436 -3.56 20.78 0.82
C ARG A 436 -3.11 19.47 1.44
N ILE A 437 -1.90 19.52 2.00
CA ILE A 437 -1.22 18.42 2.67
C ILE A 437 -1.00 18.82 4.12
N ALA A 438 -1.49 18.03 5.07
CA ALA A 438 -1.10 18.14 6.47
C ALA A 438 0.04 17.18 6.78
N ILE A 439 1.00 17.59 7.62
CA ILE A 439 2.03 16.69 8.16
C ILE A 439 1.83 16.64 9.67
N MET A 440 1.53 15.45 10.18
CA MET A 440 1.23 15.22 11.58
C MET A 440 2.15 14.14 12.13
N GLY A 441 3.16 14.59 12.89
CA GLY A 441 4.14 13.70 13.47
C GLY A 441 4.76 14.24 14.74
N SER A 442 6.01 13.84 14.97
CA SER A 442 6.78 14.14 16.19
C SER A 442 7.89 15.18 15.97
N SER A 443 9.01 15.06 16.70
CA SER A 443 10.13 16.02 16.68
C SER A 443 10.87 16.09 15.34
N VAL A 444 11.13 14.95 14.70
CA VAL A 444 11.85 14.91 13.41
C VAL A 444 11.07 15.62 12.30
N PRO A 445 9.79 15.31 11.99
CA PRO A 445 9.05 16.09 11.01
C PRO A 445 8.80 17.55 11.43
N SER A 446 8.83 17.91 12.73
CA SER A 446 8.82 19.33 13.13
C SER A 446 10.16 20.05 12.88
N GLY A 447 11.20 19.30 12.48
CA GLY A 447 12.52 19.82 12.13
C GLY A 447 13.53 19.85 13.26
N THR A 448 13.29 19.17 14.39
CA THR A 448 14.27 19.10 15.48
C THR A 448 15.59 18.52 14.97
N GLY A 449 16.70 19.20 15.29
CA GLY A 449 18.05 18.89 14.83
C GLY A 449 18.45 19.60 13.52
N ALA A 450 17.50 20.18 12.77
CA ALA A 450 17.80 21.07 11.65
C ALA A 450 17.93 22.53 12.09
N THR A 451 18.73 23.29 11.35
CA THR A 451 18.87 24.74 11.48
C THR A 451 17.49 25.41 11.33
N ASN A 452 17.14 26.26 12.30
CA ASN A 452 15.85 26.95 12.38
C ASN A 452 14.61 26.02 12.34
N ASN A 453 14.75 24.75 12.70
CA ASN A 453 13.71 23.72 12.58
C ASN A 453 13.18 23.53 11.14
N GLN A 454 13.99 23.84 10.12
CA GLN A 454 13.64 23.59 8.72
C GLN A 454 14.07 22.19 8.29
N GLY A 455 13.47 21.16 8.90
CA GLY A 455 13.75 19.77 8.58
C GLY A 455 13.09 19.28 7.29
N TYR A 456 13.14 17.96 7.07
CA TYR A 456 12.74 17.32 5.81
C TYR A 456 11.30 17.65 5.35
N ALA A 457 10.37 17.82 6.28
CA ALA A 457 8.98 18.19 5.98
C ALA A 457 8.88 19.58 5.33
N GLN A 458 9.69 20.54 5.82
CA GLN A 458 9.77 21.89 5.27
C GLN A 458 10.53 21.91 3.95
N LEU A 459 11.63 21.14 3.86
CA LEU A 459 12.40 20.99 2.62
C LEU A 459 11.53 20.41 1.49
N TYR A 460 10.70 19.41 1.79
CA TYR A 460 9.77 18.85 0.82
C TYR A 460 8.70 19.86 0.37
N ALA A 461 8.17 20.68 1.28
CA ALA A 461 7.25 21.76 0.91
C ALA A 461 7.89 22.81 -0.01
N GLN A 462 9.17 23.12 0.23
CA GLN A 462 9.97 23.99 -0.64
C GLN A 462 10.22 23.34 -2.00
N LEU A 463 10.51 22.04 -2.04
CA LEU A 463 10.64 21.29 -3.30
C LEU A 463 9.35 21.37 -4.13
N LEU A 464 8.19 21.11 -3.53
CA LEU A 464 6.90 21.21 -4.24
C LEU A 464 6.66 22.61 -4.81
N THR A 465 7.06 23.65 -4.07
CA THR A 465 6.98 25.05 -4.54
C THR A 465 7.92 25.30 -5.72
N THR A 466 9.17 24.85 -5.63
CA THR A 466 10.17 24.98 -6.69
C THR A 466 9.72 24.26 -7.96
N ARG A 467 9.20 23.04 -7.82
CA ARG A 467 8.63 22.26 -8.92
C ARG A 467 7.51 23.02 -9.63
N ALA A 468 6.53 23.53 -8.86
CA ALA A 468 5.45 24.33 -9.41
C ALA A 468 5.95 25.58 -10.17
N ASN A 469 6.94 26.28 -9.62
CA ASN A 469 7.54 27.46 -10.26
C ASN A 469 8.29 27.11 -11.56
N ASN A 470 8.85 25.91 -11.66
CA ASN A 470 9.53 25.39 -12.84
C ASN A 470 8.56 24.77 -13.86
N GLY A 471 7.25 24.84 -13.62
CA GLY A 471 6.23 24.26 -14.50
C GLY A 471 6.13 22.73 -14.42
N THR A 472 6.73 22.10 -13.40
CA THR A 472 6.63 20.66 -13.14
C THR A 472 5.72 20.41 -11.95
N GLY A 473 4.56 19.77 -12.15
CA GLY A 473 3.57 19.56 -11.07
C GLY A 473 2.68 20.79 -10.83
N GLN A 474 2.23 21.00 -9.59
CA GLN A 474 1.31 22.09 -9.23
C GLN A 474 1.61 22.70 -7.86
N THR A 475 0.99 23.84 -7.55
CA THR A 475 1.11 24.47 -6.23
C THR A 475 0.41 23.64 -5.15
N TRP A 476 1.16 23.36 -4.08
CA TRP A 476 0.71 22.66 -2.89
C TRP A 476 0.77 23.58 -1.67
N ASN A 477 -0.24 23.50 -0.81
CA ASN A 477 -0.24 24.14 0.51
C ASN A 477 0.08 23.08 1.57
N VAL A 478 1.22 23.21 2.25
CA VAL A 478 1.68 22.25 3.26
C VAL A 478 1.52 22.86 4.65
N SER A 479 0.81 22.17 5.53
CA SER A 479 0.62 22.54 6.93
C SER A 479 1.31 21.52 7.83
N ASN A 480 2.47 21.88 8.39
CA ASN A 480 3.18 21.04 9.33
C ASN A 480 2.66 21.27 10.76
N ILE A 481 1.86 20.34 11.26
CA ILE A 481 1.28 20.35 12.61
C ILE A 481 1.96 19.31 13.50
N SER A 482 3.21 18.96 13.22
CA SER A 482 3.99 18.03 14.04
C SER A 482 4.38 18.65 15.38
N VAL A 483 4.35 17.85 16.45
CA VAL A 483 4.65 18.32 17.82
C VAL A 483 5.75 17.45 18.40
N PRO A 484 6.91 18.02 18.80
CA PRO A 484 8.00 17.27 19.41
C PRO A 484 7.57 16.33 20.55
N GLY A 485 8.15 15.13 20.59
CA GLY A 485 7.87 14.12 21.62
C GLY A 485 6.54 13.36 21.46
N ASN A 486 5.70 13.72 20.49
CA ASN A 486 4.46 12.98 20.25
C ASN A 486 4.72 11.53 19.82
N ASN A 487 3.93 10.63 20.37
CA ASN A 487 3.76 9.26 19.92
C ASN A 487 2.35 9.09 19.29
N THR A 488 1.97 7.88 18.92
CA THR A 488 0.66 7.65 18.28
C THR A 488 -0.51 8.04 19.19
N ILE A 489 -0.39 7.83 20.50
CA ILE A 489 -1.39 8.25 21.51
C ILE A 489 -1.59 9.76 21.48
N SER A 490 -0.50 10.54 21.51
CA SER A 490 -0.56 11.99 21.50
C SER A 490 -1.20 12.53 20.22
N VAL A 491 -0.89 11.90 19.08
CA VAL A 491 -1.46 12.25 17.78
C VAL A 491 -2.96 11.97 17.72
N ILE A 492 -3.41 10.80 18.20
CA ILE A 492 -4.85 10.48 18.35
C ILE A 492 -5.53 11.53 19.23
N ASN A 493 -4.89 11.92 20.34
CA ASN A 493 -5.44 12.83 21.33
C ASN A 493 -5.54 14.31 20.90
N ARG A 494 -5.03 14.65 19.72
CA ARG A 494 -5.18 16.00 19.16
C ARG A 494 -5.72 16.00 17.74
N TRP A 495 -6.06 14.83 17.22
CA TRP A 495 -6.45 14.64 15.82
C TRP A 495 -7.65 15.49 15.42
N ASP A 496 -8.73 15.44 16.21
CA ASP A 496 -9.96 16.20 15.95
C ASP A 496 -9.71 17.72 16.01
N LYS A 497 -8.82 18.15 16.91
CA LYS A 497 -8.51 19.56 17.17
C LYS A 497 -7.57 20.16 16.13
N ASP A 498 -6.54 19.42 15.74
CA ASP A 498 -5.42 19.95 14.97
C ASP A 498 -5.53 19.62 13.48
N LEU A 499 -6.06 18.43 13.11
CA LEU A 499 -6.12 18.00 11.71
C LEU A 499 -7.44 18.41 11.03
N LEU A 500 -8.59 18.15 11.66
CA LEU A 500 -9.89 18.37 11.02
C LEU A 500 -10.13 19.82 10.56
N PRO A 501 -9.75 20.86 11.33
CA PRO A 501 -9.94 22.24 10.91
C PRO A 501 -9.10 22.66 9.68
N ILE A 502 -8.06 21.89 9.31
CA ILE A 502 -7.24 22.17 8.13
C ILE A 502 -8.04 22.00 6.83
N CYS A 503 -9.08 21.13 6.84
CA CYS A 503 -9.87 20.74 5.68
C CYS A 503 -9.03 20.30 4.47
N GLY A 504 -7.86 19.70 4.70
CA GLY A 504 -6.98 19.20 3.65
C GLY A 504 -7.39 17.83 3.10
N LYS A 505 -7.03 17.54 1.85
CA LYS A 505 -7.29 16.23 1.23
C LYS A 505 -6.30 15.15 1.66
N TYR A 506 -5.09 15.53 2.09
CA TYR A 506 -4.03 14.57 2.41
C TYR A 506 -3.44 14.78 3.81
N VAL A 507 -3.01 13.70 4.45
CA VAL A 507 -2.23 13.74 5.70
C VAL A 507 -1.04 12.79 5.65
N ILE A 508 0.14 13.26 6.02
CA ILE A 508 1.31 12.41 6.29
C ILE A 508 1.38 12.15 7.79
N TYR A 509 1.26 10.90 8.20
CA TYR A 509 1.58 10.47 9.57
C TYR A 509 3.07 10.13 9.66
N ALA A 510 3.81 11.03 10.29
CA ALA A 510 5.26 10.99 10.38
C ALA A 510 5.72 10.62 11.80
N LEU A 511 5.56 9.34 12.16
CA LEU A 511 5.87 8.78 13.48
C LEU A 511 6.82 7.60 13.36
N SER A 512 7.49 7.27 14.46
CA SER A 512 8.40 6.12 14.56
C SER A 512 8.32 5.52 15.97
N LEU A 513 8.90 4.34 16.16
CA LEU A 513 8.82 3.55 17.40
C LEU A 513 9.52 4.20 18.61
N GLY A 514 10.40 5.18 18.39
CA GLY A 514 11.18 5.81 19.44
C GLY A 514 10.34 6.45 20.55
N ASN A 515 9.46 7.39 20.21
CA ASN A 515 8.59 8.05 21.19
C ASN A 515 7.44 7.15 21.68
N GLU A 516 7.22 6.04 20.98
CA GLU A 516 6.29 5.01 21.45
C GLU A 516 6.86 4.25 22.66
N GLY A 517 8.18 4.28 22.89
CA GLY A 517 8.83 3.63 24.04
C GLY A 517 9.36 2.22 23.76
N ILE A 518 9.76 1.94 22.51
CA ILE A 518 10.14 0.58 22.08
C ILE A 518 11.33 -0.01 22.85
N THR A 519 12.26 0.84 23.32
CA THR A 519 13.48 0.43 24.03
C THR A 519 13.21 -0.25 25.38
N THR A 520 12.03 -0.05 25.95
CA THR A 520 11.63 -0.68 27.23
C THR A 520 10.38 -1.55 27.09
N GLY A 521 9.49 -1.24 26.14
CA GLY A 521 8.19 -1.90 26.05
C GLY A 521 8.07 -3.05 25.02
N GLY A 522 9.08 -3.27 24.17
CA GLY A 522 9.16 -4.42 23.27
C GLY A 522 7.90 -4.67 22.42
N GLN A 523 7.48 -5.94 22.32
CA GLN A 523 6.36 -6.36 21.48
C GLN A 523 5.04 -5.63 21.77
N ALA A 524 4.74 -5.32 23.04
CA ALA A 524 3.51 -4.62 23.39
C ALA A 524 3.46 -3.20 22.79
N ILE A 525 4.60 -2.50 22.79
CA ILE A 525 4.73 -1.18 22.17
C ILE A 525 4.74 -1.26 20.64
N PHE A 526 5.35 -2.31 20.07
CA PHE A 526 5.25 -2.58 18.64
C PHE A 526 3.79 -2.77 18.20
N ASP A 527 3.03 -3.59 18.93
CA ASP A 527 1.61 -3.85 18.65
C ASP A 527 0.77 -2.57 18.82
N GLN A 528 1.03 -1.79 19.87
CA GLN A 528 0.37 -0.50 20.10
C GLN A 528 0.60 0.46 18.92
N PHE A 529 1.84 0.61 18.47
CA PHE A 529 2.16 1.45 17.31
C PHE A 529 1.40 0.98 16.07
N ARG A 530 1.45 -0.33 15.77
CA ARG A 530 0.76 -0.94 14.63
C ARG A 530 -0.74 -0.61 14.66
N ASP A 531 -1.38 -0.84 15.80
CA ASP A 531 -2.83 -0.74 15.92
C ASP A 531 -3.30 0.71 15.92
N ASN A 532 -2.55 1.61 16.58
CA ASN A 532 -2.85 3.04 16.57
C ASN A 532 -2.63 3.68 15.20
N MET A 533 -1.61 3.25 14.44
CA MET A 533 -1.41 3.72 13.06
C MET A 533 -2.55 3.28 12.14
N LYS A 534 -2.99 2.01 12.24
CA LYS A 534 -4.18 1.52 11.51
C LYS A 534 -5.44 2.32 11.88
N LEU A 535 -5.62 2.66 13.16
CA LEU A 535 -6.72 3.51 13.62
C LEU A 535 -6.68 4.91 13.00
N LEU A 536 -5.50 5.56 12.97
CA LEU A 536 -5.31 6.88 12.37
C LEU A 536 -5.60 6.88 10.85
N ILE A 537 -5.22 5.80 10.15
CA ILE A 537 -5.53 5.59 8.73
C ILE A 537 -7.05 5.46 8.54
N ASN A 538 -7.71 4.63 9.35
CA ASN A 538 -9.16 4.46 9.29
C ASN A 538 -9.89 5.80 9.57
N LYS A 539 -9.49 6.54 10.61
CA LYS A 539 -10.08 7.86 10.95
C LYS A 539 -9.95 8.86 9.79
N ALA A 540 -8.78 8.93 9.14
CA ALA A 540 -8.57 9.78 7.97
C ALA A 540 -9.52 9.42 6.82
N ARG A 541 -9.63 8.13 6.49
CA ARG A 541 -10.48 7.64 5.41
C ARG A 541 -11.97 7.84 5.65
N GLN A 542 -12.43 7.63 6.88
CA GLN A 542 -13.81 7.93 7.28
C GLN A 542 -14.16 9.40 7.07
N GLN A 543 -13.17 10.29 7.22
CA GLN A 543 -13.33 11.70 6.93
C GLN A 543 -13.04 12.06 5.47
N GLY A 544 -12.71 11.11 4.59
CA GLY A 544 -12.38 11.36 3.18
C GLY A 544 -11.00 12.00 2.95
N ILE A 545 -10.11 11.90 3.93
CA ILE A 545 -8.71 12.34 3.89
C ILE A 545 -7.85 11.14 3.47
N GLU A 546 -6.94 11.34 2.51
CA GLU A 546 -6.02 10.32 2.03
C GLU A 546 -4.76 10.27 2.93
N PRO A 547 -4.48 9.13 3.60
CA PRO A 547 -3.35 9.01 4.51
C PRO A 547 -2.08 8.48 3.82
N ILE A 548 -0.94 9.04 4.21
CA ILE A 548 0.42 8.65 3.82
C ILE A 548 1.21 8.35 5.09
N VAL A 549 2.06 7.33 5.09
CA VAL A 549 2.80 6.89 6.28
C VAL A 549 4.30 6.84 6.03
N THR A 550 5.09 7.42 6.94
CA THR A 550 6.54 7.21 6.91
C THR A 550 6.90 5.87 7.55
N ASN A 551 7.86 5.16 6.97
CA ASN A 551 8.53 4.05 7.64
C ASN A 551 9.22 4.54 8.94
N CYS A 552 9.38 3.62 9.89
CA CYS A 552 10.21 3.84 11.06
C CYS A 552 11.68 3.94 10.64
N TYR A 553 12.46 4.76 11.34
CA TYR A 553 13.85 5.11 11.03
C TYR A 553 14.78 4.90 12.22
N SER A 554 16.08 4.95 11.94
CA SER A 554 17.19 4.71 12.88
C SER A 554 17.22 5.66 14.08
N ARG A 555 17.86 5.24 15.18
CA ARG A 555 18.27 6.09 16.31
C ARG A 555 19.58 5.58 16.91
N GLU A 556 20.36 6.45 17.55
CA GLU A 556 21.68 6.06 18.07
C GLU A 556 21.59 5.10 19.26
N ASP A 557 20.51 5.20 20.05
CA ASP A 557 20.26 4.41 21.24
C ASP A 557 19.66 3.02 20.96
N TYR A 558 19.47 2.67 19.69
CA TYR A 558 18.97 1.36 19.30
C TYR A 558 20.04 0.27 19.34
N THR A 559 19.61 -0.92 19.73
CA THR A 559 20.39 -2.16 19.62
C THR A 559 19.86 -3.00 18.44
N ALA A 560 20.44 -4.18 18.23
CA ALA A 560 19.94 -5.13 17.25
C ALA A 560 18.46 -5.52 17.49
N THR A 561 18.00 -5.48 18.74
CA THR A 561 16.61 -5.78 19.11
C THR A 561 15.65 -4.74 18.54
N GLU A 562 15.87 -3.46 18.83
CA GLU A 562 15.04 -2.37 18.32
C GLU A 562 15.11 -2.28 16.80
N TYR A 563 16.29 -2.48 16.22
CA TYR A 563 16.45 -2.51 14.78
C TYR A 563 15.61 -3.61 14.11
N ASN A 564 15.51 -4.79 14.72
CA ASN A 564 14.63 -5.86 14.24
C ASN A 564 13.15 -5.46 14.30
N TYR A 565 12.70 -4.76 15.35
CA TYR A 565 11.34 -4.24 15.40
C TYR A 565 11.07 -3.21 14.30
N ILE A 566 12.02 -2.32 14.00
CA ILE A 566 11.89 -1.34 12.92
C ILE A 566 11.71 -2.05 11.57
N LYS A 567 12.56 -3.03 11.25
CA LYS A 567 12.47 -3.79 10.00
C LYS A 567 11.13 -4.51 9.88
N GLN A 568 10.66 -5.14 10.94
CA GLN A 568 9.35 -5.80 10.97
C GLN A 568 8.20 -4.80 10.76
N MET A 569 8.25 -3.64 11.42
CA MET A 569 7.22 -2.61 11.27
C MET A 569 7.21 -2.03 9.86
N ASN A 570 8.38 -1.82 9.25
CA ASN A 570 8.48 -1.29 7.88
C ASN A 570 7.93 -2.29 6.85
N LEU A 571 8.16 -3.60 7.03
CA LEU A 571 7.50 -4.64 6.23
C LEU A 571 5.97 -4.62 6.41
N LEU A 572 5.47 -4.38 7.63
CA LEU A 572 4.03 -4.22 7.85
C LEU A 572 3.49 -2.96 7.12
N ILE A 573 4.17 -1.83 7.22
CA ILE A 573 3.78 -0.58 6.53
C ILE A 573 3.71 -0.79 5.02
N HIS A 574 4.68 -1.49 4.41
CA HIS A 574 4.64 -1.86 3.00
C HIS A 574 3.40 -2.68 2.60
N SER A 575 2.92 -3.54 3.51
CA SER A 575 1.75 -4.38 3.28
C SER A 575 0.42 -3.61 3.35
N TRP A 576 0.42 -2.45 4.00
CA TRP A 576 -0.80 -1.65 4.16
C TRP A 576 -1.19 -1.00 2.83
N ASN A 577 -2.49 -0.78 2.65
CA ASN A 577 -3.02 -0.10 1.48
C ASN A 577 -2.82 1.42 1.61
N VAL A 578 -1.61 1.93 1.84
CA VAL A 578 -1.34 3.37 1.97
C VAL A 578 -0.06 3.74 1.25
N ALA A 579 0.02 4.98 0.75
CA ALA A 579 1.27 5.49 0.22
C ALA A 579 2.27 5.59 1.37
N SER A 580 3.53 5.27 1.12
CA SER A 580 4.53 5.22 2.17
C SER A 580 5.91 5.71 1.74
N ILE A 581 6.75 6.06 2.72
CA ILE A 581 8.06 6.70 2.51
C ILE A 581 9.12 5.94 3.31
N ASN A 582 10.16 5.39 2.66
CA ASN A 582 11.21 4.64 3.32
C ASN A 582 12.31 5.56 3.86
N LEU A 583 12.13 6.03 5.09
CA LEU A 583 13.12 6.84 5.80
C LEU A 583 14.31 6.02 6.33
N LEU A 584 14.13 4.73 6.64
CA LEU A 584 15.22 3.89 7.17
C LEU A 584 16.38 3.82 6.17
N GLY A 585 16.07 3.46 4.92
CA GLY A 585 17.08 3.30 3.86
C GLY A 585 17.84 4.58 3.49
N ALA A 586 17.37 5.76 3.94
CA ALA A 586 18.03 7.03 3.70
C ALA A 586 19.22 7.25 4.65
N LEU A 587 19.08 6.88 5.93
CA LEU A 587 20.05 7.24 6.99
C LEU A 587 20.61 6.09 7.81
N ASP A 588 20.16 4.86 7.58
CA ASP A 588 20.65 3.70 8.32
C ASP A 588 22.14 3.42 8.04
N ASN A 589 22.86 3.02 9.08
CA ASN A 589 24.23 2.55 8.99
C ASN A 589 24.34 1.01 8.88
N GLY A 590 23.22 0.32 8.72
CA GLY A 590 23.11 -1.14 8.69
C GLY A 590 22.95 -1.80 10.06
N ALA A 591 22.88 -1.01 11.14
CA ALA A 591 22.68 -1.47 12.51
C ALA A 591 21.51 -0.77 13.22
N GLY A 592 20.66 -0.03 12.49
CA GLY A 592 19.54 0.71 13.05
C GLY A 592 19.92 2.03 13.68
N LYS A 593 21.13 2.52 13.40
CA LYS A 593 21.68 3.79 13.92
C LYS A 593 21.92 4.80 12.80
N TRP A 594 22.17 6.04 13.19
CA TRP A 594 22.50 7.10 12.24
C TRP A 594 23.81 6.79 11.50
N ALA A 595 23.83 7.00 10.20
CA ALA A 595 25.08 7.04 9.44
C ALA A 595 26.01 8.15 9.99
N THR A 596 27.32 7.89 9.97
CA THR A 596 28.33 8.82 10.46
C THR A 596 28.23 10.17 9.75
N GLY A 597 28.15 11.26 10.54
CA GLY A 597 28.06 12.63 10.03
C GLY A 597 26.63 13.18 9.86
N TYR A 598 25.59 12.36 10.07
CA TYR A 598 24.19 12.75 9.89
C TYR A 598 23.44 12.96 11.22
N LYS A 599 24.14 12.85 12.35
CA LYS A 599 23.60 12.95 13.72
C LYS A 599 23.66 14.38 14.25
N TYR A 600 22.58 14.84 14.87
CA TYR A 600 22.59 16.02 15.74
C TYR A 600 22.72 15.60 17.21
N ASP A 601 21.81 14.74 17.66
CA ASP A 601 21.86 14.05 18.95
C ASP A 601 21.43 12.58 18.77
N ASP A 602 21.34 11.81 19.86
CA ASP A 602 21.03 10.39 19.75
C ASP A 602 19.64 10.08 19.16
N LEU A 603 18.71 11.05 19.20
CA LEU A 603 17.31 10.91 18.80
C LEU A 603 17.00 11.61 17.47
N HIS A 604 17.82 12.57 17.05
CA HIS A 604 17.53 13.47 15.93
C HIS A 604 18.68 13.55 14.92
N PRO A 605 18.36 13.56 13.61
CA PRO A 605 19.33 13.86 12.56
C PRO A 605 19.66 15.36 12.52
N ASN A 606 20.83 15.70 11.97
CA ASN A 606 21.22 17.07 11.66
C ASN A 606 20.66 17.54 10.30
N ASP A 607 21.03 18.74 9.85
CA ASP A 607 20.63 19.30 8.55
C ASP A 607 20.85 18.33 7.37
N ALA A 608 22.03 17.70 7.31
CA ALA A 608 22.33 16.73 6.26
C ALA A 608 21.41 15.50 6.36
N GLY A 609 21.09 15.05 7.58
CA GLY A 609 20.18 13.94 7.76
C GLY A 609 18.74 14.26 7.34
N HIS A 610 18.25 15.45 7.67
CA HIS A 610 16.94 15.92 7.18
C HIS A 610 16.90 16.02 5.65
N LEU A 611 18.01 16.39 5.00
CA LEU A 611 18.08 16.43 3.55
C LEU A 611 17.97 15.03 2.91
N GLU A 612 18.62 14.01 3.47
CA GLU A 612 18.49 12.63 2.96
C GLU A 612 17.07 12.07 3.14
N PHE A 613 16.37 12.44 4.23
CA PHE A 613 14.96 12.09 4.39
C PHE A 613 14.06 12.74 3.34
N GLU A 614 14.35 13.96 2.91
CA GLU A 614 13.61 14.63 1.84
C GLU A 614 13.83 13.93 0.50
N TYR A 615 15.09 13.61 0.15
CA TYR A 615 15.40 12.88 -1.09
C TYR A 615 14.76 11.50 -1.20
N ALA A 616 14.43 10.88 -0.06
CA ALA A 616 13.71 9.61 -0.02
C ALA A 616 12.22 9.74 -0.37
N ILE A 617 11.64 10.95 -0.36
CA ILE A 617 10.25 11.17 -0.75
C ILE A 617 10.17 11.22 -2.27
N VAL A 618 9.17 10.54 -2.86
CA VAL A 618 8.89 10.65 -4.29
C VAL A 618 8.45 12.10 -4.59
N PRO A 619 9.19 12.86 -5.43
CA PRO A 619 8.91 14.28 -5.64
C PRO A 619 7.48 14.57 -6.08
N SER A 620 6.96 13.77 -7.00
CA SER A 620 5.61 13.90 -7.56
C SER A 620 4.52 13.10 -6.85
N LEU A 621 4.76 12.59 -5.64
CA LEU A 621 3.80 11.73 -4.92
C LEU A 621 2.39 12.32 -4.92
N PHE A 622 2.25 13.57 -4.48
CA PHE A 622 0.95 14.21 -4.35
C PHE A 622 0.33 14.59 -5.71
N ASP A 623 1.14 14.89 -6.72
CA ASP A 623 0.65 15.10 -8.09
C ASP A 623 0.05 13.81 -8.66
N ALA A 624 0.71 12.67 -8.42
CA ALA A 624 0.21 11.35 -8.80
C ALA A 624 -1.09 10.98 -8.08
N LEU A 625 -1.15 11.20 -6.76
CA LEU A 625 -2.36 10.96 -5.97
C LEU A 625 -3.54 11.83 -6.45
N LYS A 626 -3.29 13.13 -6.71
CA LYS A 626 -4.33 14.03 -7.22
C LYS A 626 -4.79 13.65 -8.62
N ALA A 627 -3.89 13.12 -9.45
CA ALA A 627 -4.22 12.56 -10.76
C ALA A 627 -4.98 11.22 -10.69
N GLY A 628 -5.25 10.71 -9.49
CA GLY A 628 -6.04 9.49 -9.27
C GLY A 628 -5.23 8.20 -9.38
N LYS A 629 -3.88 8.25 -9.29
CA LYS A 629 -3.07 7.03 -9.24
C LYS A 629 -3.34 6.27 -7.94
N THR A 630 -3.90 5.08 -8.08
CA THR A 630 -4.21 4.16 -6.99
C THR A 630 -2.94 3.51 -6.43
N GLN A 631 -3.07 2.78 -5.32
CA GLN A 631 -1.98 1.95 -4.80
C GLN A 631 -1.49 0.93 -5.85
N PRO A 632 -0.17 0.78 -6.03
CA PRO A 632 0.38 -0.17 -6.98
C PRO A 632 0.10 -1.61 -6.53
N TYR A 633 -0.17 -2.49 -7.50
CA TYR A 633 -0.48 -3.90 -7.28
C TYR A 633 0.33 -4.78 -8.22
N GLN A 634 0.69 -5.98 -7.75
CA GLN A 634 1.49 -6.90 -8.54
C GLN A 634 0.71 -7.44 -9.75
N VAL A 635 1.26 -7.24 -10.94
CA VAL A 635 0.82 -7.89 -12.18
C VAL A 635 1.77 -9.06 -12.48
N ASN A 636 1.19 -10.23 -12.78
CA ASN A 636 1.93 -11.46 -13.02
C ASN A 636 1.78 -11.93 -14.47
N GLY A 637 2.70 -12.79 -14.93
CA GLY A 637 2.63 -13.40 -16.26
C GLY A 637 3.04 -12.48 -17.42
N THR A 638 3.57 -11.30 -17.10
CA THR A 638 4.08 -10.31 -18.04
C THR A 638 5.59 -10.44 -18.24
N TYR A 639 6.07 -10.11 -19.43
CA TYR A 639 7.49 -9.89 -19.70
C TYR A 639 7.69 -9.09 -20.99
N LEU A 640 8.83 -8.41 -21.10
CA LEU A 640 9.30 -7.69 -22.27
C LEU A 640 10.65 -8.26 -22.72
N ASN A 641 10.76 -8.56 -24.00
CA ASN A 641 12.01 -9.01 -24.60
C ASN A 641 12.84 -7.79 -24.96
N LEU A 642 14.08 -7.71 -24.47
CA LEU A 642 15.04 -6.69 -24.86
C LEU A 642 16.32 -7.34 -25.38
N SER A 643 16.90 -6.72 -26.40
CA SER A 643 18.20 -7.09 -26.96
C SER A 643 18.75 -5.90 -27.74
N PRO A 644 20.02 -5.91 -28.17
CA PRO A 644 20.54 -4.87 -29.05
C PRO A 644 19.70 -4.69 -30.34
N SER A 645 19.07 -5.77 -30.81
CA SER A 645 18.24 -5.77 -32.02
C SER A 645 16.88 -5.08 -31.84
N THR A 646 16.41 -4.86 -30.60
CA THR A 646 15.19 -4.07 -30.38
C THR A 646 15.40 -2.59 -30.72
N GLY A 647 16.65 -2.14 -30.80
CA GLY A 647 17.00 -0.78 -31.21
C GLY A 647 16.77 0.29 -30.15
N TYR A 648 16.27 -0.07 -28.96
CA TYR A 648 16.04 0.85 -27.85
C TYR A 648 16.43 0.26 -26.49
N LYS A 649 16.80 1.13 -25.57
CA LYS A 649 16.96 0.89 -24.14
C LYS A 649 15.77 1.47 -23.38
N LEU A 650 15.50 0.93 -22.20
CA LEU A 650 14.54 1.53 -21.28
C LEU A 650 15.28 2.49 -20.37
N GLN A 651 14.81 3.73 -20.27
CA GLN A 651 15.45 4.76 -19.47
C GLN A 651 14.53 5.28 -18.38
N ILE A 652 15.09 5.41 -17.18
CA ILE A 652 14.54 6.16 -16.06
C ILE A 652 15.48 7.34 -15.79
N LYS A 653 14.94 8.56 -15.81
CA LYS A 653 15.60 9.74 -15.26
C LYS A 653 14.90 10.04 -13.93
N PRO A 654 15.58 9.87 -12.77
CA PRO A 654 14.96 10.16 -11.48
C PRO A 654 14.43 11.60 -11.45
N GLU A 655 13.29 11.82 -10.81
CA GLU A 655 12.87 13.19 -10.50
C GLU A 655 13.79 13.77 -9.43
N GLU A 656 14.31 14.99 -9.64
CA GLU A 656 15.16 15.68 -8.65
C GLU A 656 16.41 14.87 -8.23
N THR A 657 17.11 15.34 -7.20
CA THR A 657 18.33 14.70 -6.69
C THR A 657 18.06 13.31 -6.13
N LEU A 658 18.74 12.30 -6.66
CA LEU A 658 18.73 10.93 -6.15
C LEU A 658 20.05 10.59 -5.47
N HIS A 659 19.99 10.45 -4.15
CA HIS A 659 21.08 9.91 -3.33
C HIS A 659 20.88 8.39 -3.14
N SER A 660 20.22 7.95 -2.07
CA SER A 660 19.91 6.53 -1.85
C SER A 660 18.89 6.02 -2.87
N PHE A 661 19.05 4.76 -3.30
CA PHE A 661 18.12 4.13 -4.24
C PHE A 661 18.14 2.62 -4.15
N THR A 662 17.08 1.99 -4.66
CA THR A 662 17.06 0.56 -4.99
C THR A 662 16.56 0.38 -6.41
N TYR A 663 17.34 -0.29 -7.26
CA TYR A 663 16.99 -0.62 -8.63
C TYR A 663 16.89 -2.14 -8.78
N SER A 664 15.69 -2.64 -9.12
CA SER A 664 15.41 -4.07 -9.14
C SER A 664 14.58 -4.47 -10.35
N PHE A 665 14.88 -5.64 -10.92
CA PHE A 665 14.11 -6.23 -12.01
C PHE A 665 14.32 -7.74 -12.07
N ASP A 666 13.36 -8.45 -12.65
CA ASP A 666 13.49 -9.86 -12.97
C ASP A 666 14.07 -10.02 -14.37
N ILE A 667 15.00 -10.97 -14.54
CA ILE A 667 15.64 -11.32 -15.81
C ILE A 667 15.58 -12.83 -16.04
N GLN A 668 15.39 -13.23 -17.29
CA GLN A 668 15.63 -14.59 -17.78
C GLN A 668 16.47 -14.52 -19.06
N THR A 669 17.64 -15.17 -19.06
CA THR A 669 18.55 -15.16 -20.21
C THR A 669 19.48 -16.38 -20.22
N SER A 670 20.09 -16.65 -21.37
CA SER A 670 21.20 -17.59 -21.56
C SER A 670 22.44 -16.93 -22.14
N SER A 671 22.46 -15.59 -22.23
CA SER A 671 23.48 -14.81 -22.91
C SER A 671 24.24 -13.90 -21.94
N ILE A 672 25.49 -13.61 -22.30
CA ILE A 672 26.36 -12.66 -21.58
C ILE A 672 26.21 -11.25 -22.17
N GLY A 673 26.68 -10.22 -21.45
CA GLY A 673 26.67 -8.84 -21.95
C GLY A 673 26.34 -7.78 -20.90
N GLN A 674 26.39 -6.52 -21.31
CA GLN A 674 26.07 -5.38 -20.44
C GLN A 674 24.56 -5.22 -20.29
N LEU A 675 24.06 -5.57 -19.12
CA LEU A 675 22.64 -5.62 -18.79
C LEU A 675 22.03 -4.23 -18.62
N ALA A 676 22.70 -3.42 -17.81
CA ALA A 676 22.22 -2.11 -17.40
C ALA A 676 23.39 -1.14 -17.22
N GLU A 677 23.08 0.14 -17.35
CA GLU A 677 23.99 1.25 -17.18
C GLU A 677 23.38 2.28 -16.21
N LEU A 678 24.20 2.80 -15.32
CA LEU A 678 23.87 3.89 -14.41
C LEU A 678 24.76 5.07 -14.79
N SER A 679 24.14 6.14 -15.27
CA SER A 679 24.83 7.42 -15.46
C SER A 679 24.86 8.16 -14.14
N THR A 680 26.03 8.65 -13.75
CA THR A 680 26.24 9.36 -12.49
C THR A 680 26.91 10.70 -12.74
N THR A 681 26.93 11.55 -11.71
CA THR A 681 27.67 12.83 -11.75
C THR A 681 29.19 12.66 -11.91
N THR A 682 29.72 11.45 -11.66
CA THR A 682 31.15 11.14 -11.69
C THR A 682 31.54 10.14 -12.80
N GLY A 683 30.59 9.70 -13.63
CA GLY A 683 30.84 8.82 -14.77
C GLY A 683 29.81 7.71 -14.92
N LEU A 684 30.20 6.64 -15.61
CA LEU A 684 29.35 5.47 -15.86
C LEU A 684 29.62 4.33 -14.89
N LYS A 685 28.56 3.67 -14.45
CA LYS A 685 28.61 2.36 -13.80
C LYS A 685 27.79 1.34 -14.59
N THR A 686 28.22 0.08 -14.62
CA THR A 686 27.56 -0.94 -15.44
C THR A 686 27.33 -2.23 -14.66
N LEU A 687 26.26 -2.93 -15.03
CA LEU A 687 26.00 -4.31 -14.64
C LEU A 687 26.24 -5.20 -15.85
N VAL A 688 27.16 -6.16 -15.74
CA VAL A 688 27.62 -6.98 -16.87
C VAL A 688 27.54 -8.45 -16.49
N ILE A 689 26.81 -9.25 -17.28
CA ILE A 689 26.91 -10.70 -17.21
C ILE A 689 28.23 -11.09 -17.88
N ASN A 690 29.19 -11.55 -17.09
CA ASN A 690 30.53 -11.88 -17.55
C ASN A 690 30.57 -13.22 -18.29
N THR A 691 31.76 -13.61 -18.75
CA THR A 691 31.98 -14.86 -19.52
C THR A 691 31.67 -16.13 -18.73
N SER A 692 31.61 -16.07 -17.40
CA SER A 692 31.18 -17.17 -16.54
C SER A 692 29.67 -17.17 -16.28
N GLY A 693 28.92 -16.28 -16.93
CA GLY A 693 27.49 -16.15 -16.78
C GLY A 693 27.04 -15.50 -15.47
N LYS A 694 27.96 -14.86 -14.72
CA LYS A 694 27.70 -14.21 -13.43
C LYS A 694 27.65 -12.70 -13.59
N LEU A 695 26.93 -12.01 -12.70
CA LEU A 695 26.74 -10.55 -12.78
C LEU A 695 27.83 -9.79 -12.04
N ASP A 696 28.61 -9.00 -12.77
CA ASP A 696 29.58 -8.06 -12.21
C ASP A 696 28.99 -6.65 -12.19
N TYR A 697 29.29 -5.91 -11.13
CA TYR A 697 29.05 -4.47 -11.04
C TYR A 697 30.38 -3.73 -11.11
N SER A 698 30.48 -2.77 -12.03
CA SER A 698 31.75 -2.18 -12.45
C SER A 698 32.52 -1.42 -11.36
N SER A 699 31.88 -1.05 -10.24
CA SER A 699 32.59 -0.48 -9.08
C SER A 699 33.40 -1.52 -8.28
N GLY A 700 33.38 -2.81 -8.67
CA GLY A 700 34.25 -3.83 -8.08
C GLY A 700 33.54 -4.93 -7.31
N ILE A 701 32.26 -5.21 -7.61
CA ILE A 701 31.59 -6.41 -7.11
C ILE A 701 31.60 -7.45 -8.22
N SER A 702 32.20 -8.61 -7.96
CA SER A 702 32.10 -9.78 -8.85
C SER A 702 31.05 -10.75 -8.36
N GLY A 703 30.11 -11.11 -9.22
CA GLY A 703 28.96 -11.96 -8.86
C GLY A 703 29.35 -13.40 -8.54
N THR A 704 28.54 -14.06 -7.73
CA THR A 704 28.71 -15.48 -7.38
C THR A 704 27.65 -16.37 -8.06
N THR A 705 26.46 -15.82 -8.31
CA THR A 705 25.30 -16.51 -8.88
C THR A 705 25.31 -16.44 -10.40
N VAL A 706 25.01 -17.56 -11.07
CA VAL A 706 24.92 -17.67 -12.53
C VAL A 706 23.51 -17.23 -12.96
N LEU A 707 23.42 -16.32 -13.94
CA LEU A 707 22.17 -15.81 -14.51
C LEU A 707 21.84 -16.38 -15.90
N THR A 708 22.76 -17.15 -16.48
CA THR A 708 22.67 -17.68 -17.86
C THR A 708 22.05 -19.08 -17.93
N ASP A 709 21.35 -19.50 -16.88
CA ASP A 709 20.68 -20.81 -16.78
C ASP A 709 19.26 -20.82 -17.37
N ASN A 710 18.85 -19.69 -17.96
CA ASN A 710 17.52 -19.49 -18.53
C ASN A 710 16.37 -19.63 -17.51
N GLN A 711 16.64 -19.45 -16.22
CA GLN A 711 15.61 -19.29 -15.18
C GLN A 711 15.34 -17.82 -14.90
N TRP A 712 14.24 -17.54 -14.20
CA TRP A 712 13.94 -16.19 -13.71
C TRP A 712 14.74 -15.90 -12.45
N HIS A 713 15.54 -14.84 -12.48
CA HIS A 713 16.26 -14.32 -11.33
C HIS A 713 15.88 -12.87 -11.07
N LYS A 714 15.81 -12.48 -9.79
CA LYS A 714 15.63 -11.08 -9.39
C LYS A 714 16.99 -10.43 -9.13
N VAL A 715 17.37 -9.46 -9.95
CA VAL A 715 18.57 -8.64 -9.75
C VAL A 715 18.18 -7.40 -8.96
N THR A 716 18.90 -7.10 -7.87
CA THR A 716 18.65 -5.91 -7.05
C THR A 716 19.95 -5.22 -6.69
N LEU A 717 20.10 -3.97 -7.12
CA LEU A 717 21.20 -3.08 -6.73
C LEU A 717 20.64 -2.03 -5.75
N THR A 718 21.10 -2.04 -4.51
CA THR A 718 20.69 -1.09 -3.47
C THR A 718 21.86 -0.22 -3.03
N HIS A 719 21.65 1.09 -3.00
CA HIS A 719 22.64 2.10 -2.64
C HIS A 719 22.17 2.91 -1.43
N TYR A 720 23.06 3.02 -0.44
CA TYR A 720 22.89 3.83 0.76
C TYR A 720 23.90 4.97 0.71
N TYR A 721 23.43 6.16 0.35
CA TYR A 721 24.32 7.31 0.18
C TYR A 721 24.92 7.78 1.51
N ALA A 722 24.12 7.85 2.57
CA ALA A 722 24.58 8.25 3.89
C ALA A 722 25.61 7.26 4.47
N MET A 723 25.32 5.95 4.36
CA MET A 723 26.23 4.87 4.73
C MET A 723 27.49 4.81 3.84
N GLY A 724 27.42 5.33 2.61
CA GLY A 724 28.49 5.25 1.63
C GLY A 724 28.72 3.83 1.11
N LYS A 725 27.63 3.10 0.82
CA LYS A 725 27.72 1.68 0.43
C LYS A 725 26.71 1.30 -0.64
N THR A 726 27.15 0.49 -1.61
CA THR A 726 26.30 -0.20 -2.59
C THR A 726 26.38 -1.70 -2.38
N LEU A 727 25.24 -2.38 -2.48
CA LEU A 727 25.13 -3.83 -2.37
C LEU A 727 24.40 -4.40 -3.59
N LEU A 728 24.87 -5.53 -4.09
CA LEU A 728 24.25 -6.26 -5.19
C LEU A 728 23.70 -7.58 -4.68
N TYR A 729 22.43 -7.84 -4.94
CA TYR A 729 21.75 -9.10 -4.65
C TYR A 729 21.26 -9.74 -5.96
N ILE A 730 21.35 -11.08 -5.99
CA ILE A 730 20.62 -11.90 -6.95
C ILE A 730 19.76 -12.83 -6.12
N ASP A 731 18.45 -12.78 -6.37
CA ASP A 731 17.44 -13.40 -5.53
C ASP A 731 17.66 -12.98 -4.06
N LYS A 732 17.80 -13.94 -3.15
CA LYS A 732 18.07 -13.69 -1.73
C LYS A 732 19.56 -13.64 -1.37
N VAL A 733 20.44 -13.80 -2.35
CA VAL A 733 21.89 -13.98 -2.13
C VAL A 733 22.62 -12.67 -2.36
N LEU A 734 23.29 -12.18 -1.31
CA LEU A 734 24.22 -11.06 -1.42
C LEU A 734 25.43 -11.48 -2.28
N GLN A 735 25.60 -10.83 -3.41
CA GLN A 735 26.74 -11.05 -4.32
C GLN A 735 28.00 -10.35 -3.81
N GLY A 736 27.83 -9.17 -3.21
CA GLY A 736 28.91 -8.42 -2.59
C GLY A 736 28.50 -7.00 -2.25
N SER A 737 29.44 -6.24 -1.70
CA SER A 737 29.23 -4.84 -1.35
C SER A 737 30.48 -4.01 -1.58
N ILE A 738 30.32 -2.75 -1.94
CA ILE A 738 31.40 -1.80 -2.18
C ILE A 738 31.16 -0.49 -1.45
N ALA A 739 32.22 0.12 -0.93
CA ALA A 739 32.16 1.46 -0.34
C ALA A 739 32.20 2.51 -1.47
N GLU A 740 31.13 3.27 -1.64
CA GLU A 740 31.03 4.36 -2.60
C GLU A 740 29.88 5.30 -2.25
N LYS A 741 29.89 6.53 -2.78
CA LYS A 741 28.75 7.46 -2.76
C LYS A 741 28.44 7.86 -4.19
N VAL A 742 27.25 7.51 -4.67
CA VAL A 742 26.87 7.69 -6.07
C VAL A 742 25.65 8.59 -6.15
N VAL A 743 25.73 9.64 -6.96
CA VAL A 743 24.57 10.46 -7.33
C VAL A 743 24.21 10.12 -8.76
N THR A 744 23.08 9.40 -8.93
CA THR A 744 22.69 8.82 -10.23
C THR A 744 21.73 9.75 -10.96
N THR A 745 21.97 9.96 -12.26
CA THR A 745 21.21 10.86 -13.14
C THR A 745 20.33 10.10 -14.13
N ALA A 746 20.67 8.85 -14.47
CA ALA A 746 19.84 7.97 -15.27
C ALA A 746 20.13 6.49 -15.03
N PHE A 747 19.11 5.65 -15.19
CA PHE A 747 19.19 4.19 -15.24
C PHE A 747 18.72 3.72 -16.60
N ASP A 748 19.58 2.98 -17.29
CA ASP A 748 19.30 2.39 -18.58
C ASP A 748 19.33 0.86 -18.48
N LEU A 749 18.29 0.21 -19.02
CA LEU A 749 18.20 -1.25 -19.17
C LEU A 749 18.24 -1.60 -20.65
N ASN A 750 19.04 -2.60 -21.03
CA ASN A 750 19.44 -2.91 -22.41
C ASN A 750 20.47 -1.91 -22.99
N GLY A 751 21.09 -2.28 -24.12
CA GLY A 751 22.17 -1.51 -24.73
C GLY A 751 22.74 -2.21 -25.97
N SER A 752 23.81 -1.67 -26.54
CA SER A 752 24.44 -2.21 -27.75
C SER A 752 25.12 -3.57 -27.56
N THR A 753 25.56 -3.87 -26.34
CA THR A 753 26.25 -5.10 -25.95
C THR A 753 25.45 -5.92 -24.94
N ALA A 754 24.16 -5.64 -24.79
CA ALA A 754 23.29 -6.31 -23.85
C ALA A 754 22.96 -7.75 -24.27
N PRO A 755 22.71 -8.64 -23.30
CA PRO A 755 22.21 -9.98 -23.61
C PRO A 755 20.79 -9.88 -24.19
N ALA A 756 20.45 -10.81 -25.09
CA ALA A 756 19.05 -11.06 -25.41
C ALA A 756 18.38 -11.69 -24.19
N ALA A 757 17.38 -11.02 -23.63
CA ALA A 757 16.77 -11.42 -22.37
C ALA A 757 15.31 -11.01 -22.25
N ASN A 758 14.56 -11.77 -21.45
CA ASN A 758 13.23 -11.42 -21.02
C ASN A 758 13.33 -10.66 -19.70
N TYR A 759 12.58 -9.58 -19.57
CA TYR A 759 12.54 -8.75 -18.36
C TYR A 759 11.12 -8.61 -17.85
N ARG A 760 10.94 -8.59 -16.53
CA ARG A 760 9.66 -8.25 -15.89
C ARG A 760 9.86 -7.53 -14.56
N THR A 761 8.80 -6.94 -14.04
CA THR A 761 8.78 -6.31 -12.70
C THR A 761 9.92 -5.29 -12.49
N LEU A 762 10.04 -4.30 -13.38
CA LEU A 762 11.02 -3.23 -13.21
C LEU A 762 10.57 -2.29 -12.07
N LEU A 763 11.40 -2.17 -11.05
CA LEU A 763 11.16 -1.43 -9.81
C LEU A 763 12.30 -0.45 -9.55
N PHE A 764 11.95 0.76 -9.17
CA PHE A 764 12.89 1.81 -8.80
C PHE A 764 12.38 2.58 -7.59
N TYR A 765 13.19 2.62 -6.54
CA TYR A 765 12.90 3.24 -5.26
C TYR A 765 13.93 4.32 -4.93
N ARG A 766 13.50 5.37 -4.23
CA ARG A 766 14.36 6.46 -3.75
C ARG A 766 15.00 6.20 -2.38
N SER A 767 15.20 4.94 -2.03
CA SER A 767 15.77 4.57 -0.74
C SER A 767 16.47 3.22 -0.82
N GLY A 768 17.46 3.00 0.05
CA GLY A 768 18.10 1.70 0.20
C GLY A 768 17.16 0.68 0.85
N MET A 769 17.39 -0.61 0.60
CA MET A 769 16.59 -1.71 1.14
C MET A 769 17.41 -2.69 1.98
N THR A 770 16.87 -3.01 3.15
CA THR A 770 17.37 -4.04 4.05
C THR A 770 17.29 -5.43 3.40
N PRO A 771 18.10 -6.41 3.85
CA PRO A 771 18.00 -7.78 3.37
C PRO A 771 16.58 -8.37 3.49
N GLU A 772 15.86 -8.02 4.56
CA GLU A 772 14.49 -8.48 4.81
C GLU A 772 13.49 -7.90 3.80
N GLU A 773 13.61 -6.63 3.42
CA GLU A 773 12.83 -6.02 2.34
C GLU A 773 13.14 -6.71 0.99
N ILE A 774 14.42 -6.94 0.68
CA ILE A 774 14.82 -7.65 -0.54
C ILE A 774 14.23 -9.07 -0.57
N ASN A 775 14.33 -9.81 0.53
CA ASN A 775 13.75 -11.15 0.65
C ASN A 775 12.24 -11.14 0.44
N ALA A 776 11.51 -10.20 1.05
CA ALA A 776 10.08 -10.06 0.87
C ALA A 776 9.71 -9.76 -0.60
N MET A 777 10.53 -8.94 -1.28
CA MET A 777 10.35 -8.62 -2.70
C MET A 777 10.60 -9.84 -3.60
N VAL A 778 11.61 -10.65 -3.31
CA VAL A 778 11.88 -11.92 -4.01
C VAL A 778 10.74 -12.92 -3.81
N ASP A 779 10.17 -12.95 -2.60
CA ASP A 779 9.01 -13.78 -2.26
C ASP A 779 7.67 -13.28 -2.86
N GLY A 780 7.73 -12.24 -3.70
CA GLY A 780 6.60 -11.74 -4.46
C GLY A 780 5.85 -10.57 -3.83
N SER A 781 6.33 -10.01 -2.72
CA SER A 781 5.74 -8.80 -2.14
C SER A 781 6.10 -7.58 -2.98
N LEU A 782 5.10 -6.79 -3.37
CA LEU A 782 5.34 -5.48 -3.97
C LEU A 782 5.52 -4.45 -2.86
N LEU A 783 6.77 -4.08 -2.58
CA LEU A 783 7.09 -3.02 -1.63
C LEU A 783 6.74 -1.66 -2.25
N LYS A 784 6.25 -0.73 -1.43
CA LYS A 784 5.65 0.53 -1.93
C LYS A 784 6.32 1.79 -1.42
N SER A 785 7.03 1.70 -0.29
CA SER A 785 7.59 2.90 0.35
C SER A 785 8.68 3.50 -0.53
N SER A 786 8.53 4.77 -0.89
CA SER A 786 9.44 5.49 -1.80
C SER A 786 9.56 4.90 -3.21
N LEU A 787 8.55 4.14 -3.67
CA LEU A 787 8.51 3.58 -5.01
C LEU A 787 8.20 4.67 -6.06
N GLU A 788 9.12 4.90 -6.98
CA GLU A 788 9.00 5.93 -8.02
C GLU A 788 8.66 5.34 -9.40
N ILE A 789 9.23 4.18 -9.77
CA ILE A 789 8.82 3.44 -10.96
C ILE A 789 8.43 2.02 -10.58
N TYR A 790 7.24 1.59 -11.01
CA TYR A 790 6.91 0.19 -11.14
C TYR A 790 6.30 -0.07 -12.50
N SER A 791 6.96 -0.90 -13.29
CA SER A 791 6.42 -1.40 -14.56
C SER A 791 6.43 -2.92 -14.58
N PRO A 792 5.30 -3.57 -14.90
CA PRO A 792 5.27 -5.03 -15.04
C PRO A 792 6.00 -5.52 -16.29
N LEU A 793 6.33 -4.61 -17.21
CA LEU A 793 6.89 -4.86 -18.54
C LEU A 793 6.04 -5.90 -19.29
N ASP A 794 4.84 -5.51 -19.69
CA ASP A 794 3.81 -6.39 -20.27
C ASP A 794 3.98 -6.70 -21.77
N GLY A 795 5.12 -6.36 -22.36
CA GLY A 795 5.36 -6.53 -23.79
C GLY A 795 4.63 -5.52 -24.67
N GLY A 796 3.98 -4.51 -24.09
CA GLY A 796 3.28 -3.47 -24.82
C GLY A 796 4.19 -2.56 -25.64
N ASN A 797 3.65 -2.03 -26.75
CA ASN A 797 4.36 -1.07 -27.61
C ASN A 797 4.29 0.38 -27.10
N ALA A 798 3.64 0.65 -25.97
CA ALA A 798 3.51 1.99 -25.41
C ALA A 798 4.87 2.66 -25.14
N ASP A 799 4.93 3.98 -25.35
CA ASP A 799 6.00 4.87 -24.92
C ASP A 799 5.38 6.23 -24.53
N PRO A 800 5.54 6.72 -23.29
CA PRO A 800 6.23 6.05 -22.17
C PRO A 800 5.57 4.71 -21.80
N ILE A 801 6.39 3.77 -21.33
CA ILE A 801 5.89 2.54 -20.74
C ILE A 801 5.14 2.89 -19.46
N ILE A 802 4.06 2.16 -19.18
CA ILE A 802 3.21 2.39 -18.01
C ILE A 802 4.03 2.28 -16.71
N ASN A 803 3.85 3.29 -15.86
CA ASN A 803 4.34 3.33 -14.50
C ASN A 803 3.14 3.26 -13.54
N PHE A 804 3.03 2.18 -12.77
CA PHE A 804 1.99 1.99 -11.75
C PHE A 804 2.32 2.59 -10.39
N ALA A 805 3.57 3.01 -10.15
CA ALA A 805 3.95 3.66 -8.90
C ALA A 805 3.22 5.00 -8.74
N GLN A 806 3.14 5.49 -7.51
CA GLN A 806 2.53 6.79 -7.18
C GLN A 806 3.51 7.93 -7.45
N SER A 807 3.90 8.04 -8.70
CA SER A 807 4.81 9.05 -9.28
C SER A 807 4.32 9.43 -10.67
N THR A 808 4.61 10.66 -11.09
CA THR A 808 4.42 11.11 -12.48
C THR A 808 5.66 10.86 -13.36
N ASN A 809 6.74 10.30 -12.79
CA ASN A 809 7.93 9.90 -13.53
C ASN A 809 7.61 8.81 -14.58
N LYS A 810 8.40 8.80 -15.65
CA LYS A 810 8.18 8.02 -16.86
C LYS A 810 9.34 7.06 -17.10
N LEU A 811 8.99 5.84 -17.48
CA LEU A 811 9.89 4.88 -18.10
C LEU A 811 9.81 5.06 -19.61
N LYS A 812 10.88 5.54 -20.25
CA LYS A 812 10.88 5.85 -21.68
C LYS A 812 11.63 4.81 -22.50
N LYS A 813 11.20 4.59 -23.75
CA LYS A 813 12.02 3.92 -24.76
C LYS A 813 12.95 4.95 -25.38
N VAL A 814 14.25 4.72 -25.29
CA VAL A 814 15.28 5.60 -25.87
C VAL A 814 16.08 4.81 -26.88
N ASN A 815 16.24 5.32 -28.09
CA ASN A 815 16.98 4.63 -29.14
C ASN A 815 18.43 4.35 -28.71
N ILE A 816 18.93 3.16 -29.05
CA ILE A 816 20.33 2.79 -28.85
C ILE A 816 21.14 3.43 -29.96
N ILE A 817 21.82 4.53 -29.64
CA ILE A 817 22.62 5.29 -30.61
C ILE A 817 24.02 4.68 -30.76
N ALA A 818 24.54 3.94 -29.79
CA ALA A 818 25.87 3.33 -29.91
C ALA A 818 25.94 2.33 -31.08
N GLY A 819 26.95 2.46 -31.94
CA GLY A 819 27.12 1.66 -33.15
C GLY A 819 27.74 2.44 -34.32
N THR A 820 27.86 1.79 -35.48
CA THR A 820 28.38 2.41 -36.70
C THR A 820 27.25 2.77 -37.65
N TYR A 821 27.25 4.01 -38.14
CA TYR A 821 26.19 4.57 -38.98
C TYR A 821 26.74 5.35 -40.16
N TYR A 822 25.96 5.42 -41.22
CA TYR A 822 25.96 6.54 -42.15
C TYR A 822 25.07 7.65 -41.56
N VAL A 823 25.54 8.89 -41.58
CA VAL A 823 24.84 10.03 -40.97
C VAL A 823 24.23 10.87 -42.08
N GLN A 824 22.94 10.72 -42.33
CA GLN A 824 22.23 11.36 -43.45
C GLN A 824 21.64 12.70 -43.04
N ASN A 825 21.87 13.75 -43.81
CA ASN A 825 21.25 15.04 -43.58
C ASN A 825 19.78 15.05 -44.01
N ARG A 826 18.89 15.62 -43.20
CA ARG A 826 17.44 15.70 -43.49
C ARG A 826 17.11 16.56 -44.70
N PHE A 827 17.82 17.66 -44.89
CA PHE A 827 17.53 18.61 -45.96
C PHE A 827 18.04 18.12 -47.31
N SER A 828 19.32 17.72 -47.40
CA SER A 828 19.93 17.33 -48.68
C SER A 828 19.72 15.86 -49.05
N GLY A 829 19.48 14.98 -48.07
CA GLY A 829 19.48 13.53 -48.26
C GLY A 829 20.87 12.92 -48.48
N LEU A 830 21.93 13.74 -48.45
CA LEU A 830 23.33 13.31 -48.56
C LEU A 830 23.90 12.89 -47.20
N TYR A 831 25.08 12.30 -47.19
CA TYR A 831 25.68 11.67 -46.02
C TYR A 831 26.96 12.40 -45.59
N MET A 832 27.17 12.48 -44.28
CA MET A 832 28.43 12.94 -43.71
C MET A 832 29.59 12.10 -44.26
N ASP A 833 30.67 12.77 -44.62
CA ASP A 833 31.79 12.23 -45.38
C ASP A 833 33.07 12.93 -44.92
N VAL A 834 34.10 12.19 -44.57
CA VAL A 834 35.44 12.77 -44.43
C VAL A 834 36.09 12.80 -45.80
N ASP A 835 36.62 13.96 -46.20
CA ASP A 835 37.33 14.12 -47.48
C ASP A 835 38.47 13.09 -47.60
N ASP A 836 38.34 12.21 -48.59
CA ASP A 836 39.24 11.08 -48.76
C ASP A 836 40.67 11.52 -49.09
N GLY A 837 40.83 12.70 -49.69
CA GLY A 837 42.14 13.32 -49.96
C GLY A 837 42.88 13.74 -48.70
N GLN A 838 42.19 13.86 -47.56
CA GLN A 838 42.72 14.30 -46.28
C GLN A 838 42.51 13.28 -45.15
N ILE A 839 42.12 12.05 -45.48
CA ILE A 839 41.63 11.04 -44.53
C ILE A 839 42.66 10.59 -43.47
N THR A 840 43.95 10.71 -43.75
CA THR A 840 45.03 10.22 -42.86
C THR A 840 45.50 11.25 -41.84
N GLN A 841 45.23 12.55 -42.04
CA GLN A 841 45.79 13.64 -41.24
C GLN A 841 44.76 14.30 -40.31
N ASP A 842 45.25 14.89 -39.23
CA ASP A 842 44.47 15.81 -38.41
C ASP A 842 44.13 17.06 -39.24
N GLY A 843 42.91 17.59 -39.08
CA GLY A 843 42.42 18.72 -39.85
C GLY A 843 41.72 18.35 -41.15
N GLY A 844 41.56 17.05 -41.47
CA GLY A 844 40.81 16.63 -42.65
C GLY A 844 39.35 17.07 -42.60
N ASN A 845 38.85 17.64 -43.69
CA ASN A 845 37.52 18.25 -43.71
C ASN A 845 36.39 17.22 -43.56
N ILE A 846 35.32 17.58 -42.82
CA ILE A 846 34.05 16.85 -42.84
C ILE A 846 33.07 17.61 -43.72
N GLN A 847 32.56 16.93 -44.72
CA GLN A 847 31.65 17.43 -45.75
C GLN A 847 30.44 16.50 -45.87
N GLN A 848 29.55 16.77 -46.82
CA GLN A 848 28.52 15.82 -47.25
C GLN A 848 28.81 15.27 -48.65
N TRP A 849 28.37 14.04 -48.92
CA TRP A 849 28.49 13.39 -50.22
C TRP A 849 27.37 12.37 -50.46
N SER A 850 27.14 12.00 -51.71
CA SER A 850 26.26 10.87 -52.07
C SER A 850 26.76 9.57 -51.43
N LEU A 851 25.85 8.66 -51.08
CA LEU A 851 26.22 7.39 -50.45
C LEU A 851 27.08 6.54 -51.40
N LEU A 852 28.35 6.32 -51.04
CA LEU A 852 29.30 5.48 -51.78
C LEU A 852 29.70 4.21 -51.01
N ASN A 853 29.09 3.99 -49.84
CA ASN A 853 29.37 2.87 -48.91
C ASN A 853 30.82 2.77 -48.40
N GLY A 854 31.66 3.79 -48.66
CA GLY A 854 33.04 3.84 -48.16
C GLY A 854 33.12 3.97 -46.65
N THR A 855 34.22 3.50 -46.05
CA THR A 855 34.45 3.60 -44.59
C THR A 855 34.73 5.03 -44.13
N ASN A 856 35.01 5.97 -45.04
CA ASN A 856 35.10 7.41 -44.75
C ASN A 856 33.72 8.07 -44.53
N GLN A 857 32.63 7.38 -44.90
CA GLN A 857 31.23 7.80 -44.65
C GLN A 857 30.59 7.05 -43.47
N GLN A 858 31.37 6.21 -42.80
CA GLN A 858 30.90 5.43 -41.66
C GLN A 858 31.47 6.03 -40.37
N PHE A 859 30.57 6.31 -39.44
CA PHE A 859 30.91 6.93 -38.15
C PHE A 859 30.46 6.04 -37.01
N THR A 860 31.39 5.71 -36.12
CA THR A 860 31.14 4.93 -34.91
C THR A 860 30.83 5.87 -33.76
N PHE A 861 29.59 5.82 -33.30
CA PHE A 861 29.09 6.51 -32.12
C PHE A 861 29.38 5.63 -30.90
N THR A 862 30.18 6.15 -29.97
CA THR A 862 30.49 5.48 -28.69
C THR A 862 29.92 6.31 -27.56
N HIS A 863 29.04 5.72 -26.75
CA HIS A 863 28.49 6.36 -25.56
C HIS A 863 29.60 6.55 -24.51
N LEU A 864 29.69 7.74 -23.93
CA LEU A 864 30.61 8.11 -22.87
C LEU A 864 29.91 8.26 -21.51
N GLY A 865 28.58 8.22 -21.49
CA GLY A 865 27.74 8.42 -20.32
C GLY A 865 26.97 9.73 -20.37
N ASN A 866 25.90 9.83 -19.56
CA ASN A 866 25.03 11.03 -19.52
C ASN A 866 24.52 11.46 -20.92
N GLU A 867 24.25 10.51 -21.81
CA GLU A 867 23.82 10.75 -23.21
C GLU A 867 24.84 11.49 -24.08
N VAL A 868 26.10 11.51 -23.65
CA VAL A 868 27.23 12.08 -24.40
C VAL A 868 27.90 11.00 -25.24
N TYR A 869 28.28 11.34 -26.46
CA TYR A 869 28.91 10.43 -27.43
C TYR A 869 30.21 11.02 -27.97
N LYS A 870 31.20 10.16 -28.22
CA LYS A 870 32.24 10.46 -29.22
C LYS A 870 31.84 9.85 -30.55
N ILE A 871 32.23 10.50 -31.64
CA ILE A 871 31.89 10.10 -33.01
C ILE A 871 33.20 9.92 -33.77
N ILE A 872 33.54 8.69 -34.15
CA ILE A 872 34.82 8.35 -34.78
C ILE A 872 34.60 7.91 -36.23
N CYS A 873 35.30 8.49 -37.20
CA CYS A 873 35.29 7.99 -38.58
C CYS A 873 35.97 6.61 -38.64
N VAL A 874 35.31 5.64 -39.29
CA VAL A 874 35.79 4.25 -39.37
C VAL A 874 37.08 4.14 -40.16
N LYS A 875 37.24 4.89 -41.27
CA LYS A 875 38.44 4.80 -42.11
C LYS A 875 39.69 5.38 -41.43
N SER A 876 39.56 6.52 -40.76
CA SER A 876 40.71 7.22 -40.17
C SER A 876 40.98 6.87 -38.71
N GLY A 877 39.99 6.38 -37.98
CA GLY A 877 40.05 6.21 -36.53
C GLY A 877 40.07 7.54 -35.74
N LYS A 878 39.85 8.68 -36.41
CA LYS A 878 39.86 10.03 -35.83
C LYS A 878 38.45 10.51 -35.48
N SER A 879 38.35 11.42 -34.51
CA SER A 879 37.09 11.97 -34.00
C SER A 879 36.58 13.11 -34.86
N VAL A 880 35.26 13.24 -34.97
CA VAL A 880 34.61 14.51 -35.30
C VAL A 880 35.04 15.55 -34.26
N ASP A 881 35.43 16.75 -34.72
CA ASP A 881 36.00 17.83 -33.92
C ASP A 881 35.55 19.19 -34.46
N VAL A 882 35.25 20.12 -33.54
CA VAL A 882 35.04 21.53 -33.88
C VAL A 882 36.37 22.27 -33.93
N SER A 883 36.74 22.71 -35.13
CA SER A 883 38.00 23.37 -35.42
C SER A 883 38.34 24.48 -34.43
N GLY A 884 39.52 24.39 -33.82
CA GLY A 884 40.06 25.40 -32.91
C GLY A 884 39.26 25.60 -31.62
N VAL A 885 38.41 24.63 -31.22
CA VAL A 885 37.53 24.72 -30.04
C VAL A 885 36.61 25.97 -30.11
N SER A 886 36.33 26.44 -31.33
CA SER A 886 35.58 27.68 -31.52
C SER A 886 34.14 27.53 -31.04
N THR A 887 33.57 28.61 -30.50
CA THR A 887 32.13 28.74 -30.17
C THR A 887 31.39 29.64 -31.17
N THR A 888 32.05 30.12 -32.23
CA THR A 888 31.46 31.00 -33.24
C THR A 888 30.67 30.23 -34.29
N ASP A 889 29.66 30.88 -34.88
CA ASP A 889 28.97 30.34 -36.05
C ASP A 889 29.92 30.21 -37.24
N GLY A 890 29.72 29.17 -38.04
CA GLY A 890 30.55 28.88 -39.21
C GLY A 890 31.89 28.22 -38.90
N ALA A 891 32.18 27.90 -37.63
CA ALA A 891 33.38 27.13 -37.32
C ALA A 891 33.31 25.75 -37.97
N ASN A 892 34.41 25.34 -38.62
CA ASN A 892 34.45 24.13 -39.42
C ASN A 892 34.35 22.87 -38.57
N ILE A 893 33.67 21.84 -39.08
CA ILE A 893 33.72 20.49 -38.54
C ILE A 893 34.76 19.70 -39.33
N LEU A 894 35.70 19.10 -38.61
CA LEU A 894 36.83 18.37 -39.19
C LEU A 894 37.10 17.09 -38.40
N GLN A 895 38.02 16.26 -38.88
CA GLN A 895 38.53 15.14 -38.10
C GLN A 895 39.82 15.49 -37.34
N TRP A 896 39.93 14.99 -36.11
CA TRP A 896 41.14 15.13 -35.29
C TRP A 896 41.36 13.92 -34.38
N SER A 897 42.60 13.67 -33.97
CA SER A 897 42.95 12.66 -32.99
C SER A 897 42.16 12.86 -31.69
N TYR A 898 41.47 11.82 -31.21
CA TYR A 898 40.62 11.95 -30.02
C TYR A 898 41.46 12.22 -28.76
N ALA A 899 41.30 13.41 -28.18
CA ALA A 899 41.96 13.89 -26.98
C ALA A 899 40.98 14.10 -25.80
N ALA A 900 39.74 13.62 -25.94
CA ALA A 900 38.67 13.75 -24.96
C ALA A 900 38.29 15.20 -24.57
N GLY A 901 38.60 16.18 -25.43
CA GLY A 901 38.13 17.56 -25.28
C GLY A 901 36.61 17.66 -25.49
N THR A 902 35.96 18.66 -24.87
CA THR A 902 34.51 18.86 -24.97
C THR A 902 34.04 19.27 -26.38
N ASN A 903 34.96 19.71 -27.24
CA ASN A 903 34.73 19.92 -28.68
C ASN A 903 34.69 18.62 -29.52
N GLN A 904 35.01 17.47 -28.91
CA GLN A 904 34.95 16.13 -29.50
C GLN A 904 33.90 15.24 -28.83
N GLN A 905 33.06 15.84 -27.99
CA GLN A 905 31.99 15.17 -27.25
C GLN A 905 30.67 15.79 -27.65
N PHE A 906 29.66 14.95 -27.93
CA PHE A 906 28.42 15.39 -28.57
C PHE A 906 27.19 14.87 -27.83
N SER A 907 26.22 15.76 -27.57
CA SER A 907 24.86 15.40 -27.20
C SER A 907 24.06 15.02 -28.44
N MET A 908 23.28 13.96 -28.35
CA MET A 908 22.37 13.51 -29.41
C MET A 908 20.94 13.82 -29.00
N VAL A 909 20.41 14.96 -29.46
CA VAL A 909 19.07 15.41 -29.08
C VAL A 909 18.05 14.94 -30.12
N PRO A 910 17.07 14.09 -29.76
CA PRO A 910 16.06 13.65 -30.72
C PRO A 910 15.17 14.82 -31.14
N VAL A 911 14.95 14.96 -32.44
CA VAL A 911 13.96 15.88 -33.03
C VAL A 911 12.62 15.17 -33.17
N ASP A 912 12.66 13.95 -33.71
CA ASP A 912 11.54 13.02 -33.85
C ASP A 912 12.09 11.57 -33.79
N ASN A 913 11.31 10.58 -34.23
CA ASN A 913 11.70 9.16 -34.14
C ASN A 913 12.94 8.79 -34.98
N ASP A 914 13.26 9.57 -36.02
CA ASP A 914 14.28 9.24 -37.02
C ASP A 914 15.48 10.21 -37.03
N TYR A 915 15.29 11.44 -36.55
CA TYR A 915 16.27 12.53 -36.68
C TYR A 915 16.78 13.05 -35.34
N TYR A 916 18.06 13.43 -35.34
CA TYR A 916 18.78 13.98 -34.20
C TYR A 916 19.45 15.31 -34.55
N LYS A 917 19.59 16.18 -33.56
CA LYS A 917 20.59 17.24 -33.54
C LYS A 917 21.87 16.69 -32.90
N ILE A 918 23.02 16.99 -33.50
CA ILE A 918 24.33 16.64 -32.97
C ILE A 918 24.94 17.94 -32.41
N ILE A 919 25.13 18.01 -31.09
CA ILE A 919 25.49 19.24 -30.37
C ILE A 919 26.83 19.05 -29.66
N PRO A 920 27.91 19.77 -30.02
CA PRO A 920 29.17 19.73 -29.30
C PRO A 920 29.00 20.27 -27.86
N GLN A 921 29.56 19.58 -26.87
CA GLN A 921 29.40 19.93 -25.45
C GLN A 921 29.97 21.32 -25.11
N HIS A 922 31.04 21.77 -25.79
CA HIS A 922 31.70 23.05 -25.47
C HIS A 922 30.96 24.28 -25.98
N SER A 923 30.27 24.19 -27.11
CA SER A 923 29.64 25.34 -27.77
C SER A 923 28.13 25.38 -27.61
N GLY A 924 27.47 24.23 -27.39
CA GLY A 924 25.99 24.15 -27.34
C GLY A 924 25.32 24.43 -28.69
N LYS A 925 26.08 24.53 -29.77
CA LYS A 925 25.61 24.76 -31.15
C LYS A 925 25.28 23.45 -31.86
N LEU A 926 24.59 23.48 -32.98
CA LEU A 926 24.35 22.25 -33.75
C LEU A 926 25.35 22.10 -34.90
N ILE A 927 25.68 20.85 -35.23
CA ILE A 927 26.39 20.50 -36.46
C ILE A 927 25.39 20.52 -37.62
N GLU A 928 25.68 21.29 -38.67
CA GLU A 928 24.85 21.42 -39.87
C GLU A 928 25.65 21.40 -41.17
N VAL A 929 24.94 21.17 -42.27
CA VAL A 929 25.43 21.43 -43.62
C VAL A 929 25.30 22.92 -43.93
N SER A 930 26.40 23.58 -44.30
CA SER A 930 26.42 25.02 -44.52
C SER A 930 25.51 25.45 -45.67
N ASN A 931 24.82 26.58 -45.48
CA ASN A 931 23.96 27.22 -46.48
C ASN A 931 22.90 26.29 -47.11
N PHE A 932 22.44 25.26 -46.38
CA PHE A 932 21.48 24.27 -46.91
C PHE A 932 21.95 23.62 -48.22
N SER A 933 23.26 23.43 -48.41
CA SER A 933 23.80 22.85 -49.64
C SER A 933 23.18 21.48 -49.94
N THR A 934 22.90 21.20 -51.22
CA THR A 934 22.36 19.91 -51.71
C THR A 934 23.34 19.17 -52.62
N VAL A 935 24.57 19.68 -52.77
CA VAL A 935 25.59 19.11 -53.65
C VAL A 935 26.68 18.39 -52.86
N ASN A 936 27.35 17.44 -53.52
CA ASN A 936 28.56 16.79 -53.02
C ASN A 936 29.65 17.83 -52.71
N GLY A 937 30.34 17.66 -51.58
CA GLY A 937 31.34 18.60 -51.08
C GLY A 937 30.75 19.78 -50.30
N GLY A 938 29.43 19.82 -50.06
CA GLY A 938 28.83 20.79 -49.14
C GLY A 938 29.47 20.69 -47.76
N ASN A 939 29.95 21.81 -47.23
CA ASN A 939 30.73 21.83 -46.00
C ASN A 939 29.87 21.53 -44.76
N VAL A 940 30.41 20.84 -43.76
CA VAL A 940 29.78 20.67 -42.45
C VAL A 940 30.41 21.64 -41.45
N GLN A 941 29.58 22.39 -40.74
CA GLN A 941 29.98 23.45 -39.81
C GLN A 941 29.15 23.39 -38.52
N GLN A 942 29.53 24.14 -37.49
CA GLN A 942 28.61 24.43 -36.39
C GLN A 942 27.85 25.74 -36.62
N TRP A 943 26.61 25.81 -36.15
CA TRP A 943 25.78 27.01 -36.18
C TRP A 943 24.79 27.06 -35.02
N SER A 944 24.33 28.26 -34.67
CA SER A 944 23.28 28.49 -33.69
C SER A 944 22.02 27.67 -34.01
N ASP A 945 21.41 27.07 -32.98
CA ASP A 945 20.20 26.25 -33.15
C ASP A 945 18.97 27.13 -33.37
N ALA A 946 18.48 27.15 -34.60
CA ALA A 946 17.21 27.75 -35.02
C ALA A 946 16.22 26.68 -35.51
N ASP A 947 16.44 25.42 -35.10
CA ASP A 947 15.70 24.23 -35.54
C ASP A 947 15.72 23.98 -37.06
N GLN A 948 16.82 24.35 -37.71
CA GLN A 948 16.99 24.23 -39.15
C GLN A 948 17.18 22.79 -39.62
N LEU A 949 16.56 22.44 -40.75
CA LEU A 949 16.65 21.10 -41.36
C LEU A 949 18.06 20.70 -41.79
N SER A 950 18.94 21.67 -42.07
CA SER A 950 20.36 21.45 -42.35
C SER A 950 21.13 20.90 -41.14
N GLY A 951 20.58 21.05 -39.92
CA GLY A 951 21.13 20.53 -38.66
C GLY A 951 20.48 19.25 -38.15
N HIS A 952 19.56 18.66 -38.92
CA HIS A 952 18.86 17.42 -38.54
C HIS A 952 19.50 16.23 -39.26
N TRP A 953 19.91 15.21 -38.50
CA TRP A 953 20.64 14.06 -39.00
C TRP A 953 19.93 12.74 -38.69
N LYS A 954 19.74 11.90 -39.70
CA LYS A 954 19.25 10.53 -39.56
C LYS A 954 20.42 9.56 -39.45
N LEU A 955 20.37 8.66 -38.49
CA LEU A 955 21.38 7.64 -38.28
C LEU A 955 20.97 6.35 -39.00
N VAL A 956 21.64 6.05 -40.11
CA VAL A 956 21.39 4.85 -40.93
C VAL A 956 22.44 3.80 -40.60
N ARG A 957 22.03 2.71 -39.94
CA ARG A 957 22.95 1.70 -39.39
C ARG A 957 23.75 0.99 -40.50
N SER A 958 25.07 0.90 -40.33
CA SER A 958 25.96 0.14 -41.24
C SER A 958 25.88 -1.36 -40.90
N SER A 959 25.44 -2.20 -41.84
CA SER A 959 25.04 -3.59 -41.59
C SER A 959 26.18 -4.62 -41.51
N LEU A 960 27.30 -4.30 -40.85
CA LEU A 960 28.40 -5.26 -40.61
C LEU A 960 28.35 -5.95 -39.23
N ALA A 961 27.26 -5.78 -38.48
CA ALA A 961 27.04 -6.46 -37.20
C ALA A 961 25.60 -6.97 -37.04
N ALA A 962 25.08 -7.69 -38.04
CA ALA A 962 23.91 -8.54 -37.82
C ALA A 962 24.38 -9.94 -37.39
N PRO A 963 24.02 -10.44 -36.19
CA PRO A 963 23.86 -11.88 -36.03
C PRO A 963 22.81 -12.32 -37.04
N ALA A 964 23.07 -13.44 -37.72
CA ALA A 964 22.25 -14.02 -38.77
C ALA A 964 20.77 -13.64 -38.67
N THR A 965 20.28 -12.92 -39.67
CA THR A 965 18.86 -12.87 -39.98
C THR A 965 18.39 -14.31 -40.19
N ILE A 966 17.75 -14.88 -39.16
CA ILE A 966 16.72 -15.88 -39.42
C ILE A 966 15.70 -15.13 -40.25
N ALA A 967 15.71 -15.36 -41.56
CA ALA A 967 14.56 -15.07 -42.40
C ALA A 967 13.35 -15.61 -41.64
N SER A 968 12.45 -14.71 -41.25
CA SER A 968 11.20 -15.07 -40.60
C SER A 968 10.60 -16.20 -41.41
N VAL A 969 10.66 -17.42 -40.89
CA VAL A 969 9.86 -18.51 -41.41
C VAL A 969 8.45 -18.09 -41.04
N VAL A 970 7.81 -17.33 -41.93
CA VAL A 970 6.36 -17.32 -42.00
C VAL A 970 6.02 -18.73 -42.41
N GLN A 971 5.89 -19.62 -41.43
CA GLN A 971 5.11 -20.82 -41.64
C GLN A 971 3.72 -20.30 -42.01
N LYS A 972 3.35 -20.48 -43.27
CA LYS A 972 1.94 -20.59 -43.64
C LYS A 972 1.42 -21.80 -42.85
N GLU A 973 0.99 -21.57 -41.62
CA GLU A 973 0.14 -22.55 -40.93
C GLU A 973 -1.12 -22.72 -41.79
N ASP A 974 -1.51 -23.96 -42.04
CA ASP A 974 -2.74 -24.32 -42.71
C ASP A 974 -3.93 -23.86 -41.84
N GLN A 975 -4.60 -22.78 -42.25
CA GLN A 975 -5.64 -22.12 -41.46
C GLN A 975 -7.06 -22.61 -41.77
N SER A 976 -7.25 -23.85 -42.22
CA SER A 976 -8.57 -24.37 -42.63
C SER A 976 -9.58 -24.62 -41.49
N GLY A 977 -9.24 -24.31 -40.21
CA GLY A 977 -10.11 -24.55 -39.03
C GLY A 977 -10.25 -23.42 -38.00
N ILE A 978 -9.89 -22.17 -38.33
CA ILE A 978 -9.93 -21.04 -37.38
C ILE A 978 -11.33 -20.42 -37.28
N SER A 979 -11.86 -20.23 -36.06
CA SER A 979 -13.15 -19.56 -35.80
C SER A 979 -13.12 -18.70 -34.53
N VAL A 980 -13.96 -17.67 -34.44
CA VAL A 980 -14.15 -16.86 -33.21
C VAL A 980 -15.34 -17.35 -32.39
N TYR A 981 -15.21 -17.46 -31.08
CA TYR A 981 -16.27 -17.91 -30.16
C TYR A 981 -16.10 -17.34 -28.74
N PRO A 982 -17.15 -17.21 -27.92
CA PRO A 982 -18.55 -17.29 -28.32
C PRO A 982 -18.91 -16.15 -29.28
N ASN A 983 -19.97 -16.31 -30.05
CA ASN A 983 -20.50 -15.24 -30.91
C ASN A 983 -22.02 -15.38 -30.94
N PRO A 984 -22.76 -14.59 -30.13
CA PRO A 984 -22.34 -13.34 -29.48
C PRO A 984 -21.38 -13.53 -28.28
N ALA A 985 -20.57 -12.50 -27.97
CA ALA A 985 -19.58 -12.49 -26.89
C ALA A 985 -19.82 -11.36 -25.89
N VAL A 986 -19.57 -11.61 -24.59
CA VAL A 986 -19.84 -10.66 -23.50
C VAL A 986 -18.56 -9.97 -23.00
N SER A 987 -17.54 -10.73 -22.60
CA SER A 987 -16.33 -10.18 -21.97
C SER A 987 -15.03 -10.58 -22.67
N THR A 988 -15.00 -11.75 -23.30
CA THR A 988 -13.82 -12.27 -24.00
C THR A 988 -14.23 -12.98 -25.27
N LEU A 989 -13.47 -12.73 -26.35
CA LEU A 989 -13.58 -13.43 -27.61
C LEU A 989 -12.39 -14.36 -27.78
N TYR A 990 -12.64 -15.66 -27.85
CA TYR A 990 -11.65 -16.72 -28.06
C TYR A 990 -11.52 -17.04 -29.55
N ILE A 991 -10.32 -17.47 -29.96
CA ILE A 991 -10.07 -17.95 -31.31
C ILE A 991 -9.75 -19.44 -31.24
N ARG A 992 -10.64 -20.25 -31.80
CA ARG A 992 -10.47 -21.71 -31.91
C ARG A 992 -9.50 -22.03 -33.03
N GLY A 993 -8.70 -23.08 -32.85
CA GLY A 993 -7.81 -23.58 -33.89
C GLY A 993 -6.42 -22.94 -33.96
N LEU A 994 -6.04 -22.10 -32.98
CA LEU A 994 -4.68 -21.54 -32.88
C LEU A 994 -3.74 -22.41 -32.04
N THR A 995 -2.63 -22.84 -32.63
CA THR A 995 -1.50 -23.52 -31.97
C THR A 995 -0.49 -22.55 -31.35
N ASN A 996 -0.48 -21.28 -31.76
CA ASN A 996 0.37 -20.18 -31.27
C ASN A 996 -0.42 -18.87 -31.06
N ALA A 997 0.12 -17.91 -30.31
CA ALA A 997 -0.49 -16.57 -30.21
C ALA A 997 -0.34 -15.83 -31.56
N VAL A 998 -1.33 -15.01 -31.94
CA VAL A 998 -1.34 -14.28 -33.22
C VAL A 998 -1.74 -12.83 -33.01
N SER A 999 -1.40 -11.96 -33.97
CA SER A 999 -1.87 -10.57 -33.96
C SER A 999 -3.37 -10.51 -34.25
N ILE A 1000 -4.13 -10.06 -33.26
CA ILE A 1000 -5.55 -9.78 -33.32
C ILE A 1000 -5.74 -8.27 -33.40
N LYS A 1001 -6.54 -7.80 -34.35
CA LYS A 1001 -7.05 -6.42 -34.37
C LYS A 1001 -8.56 -6.44 -34.48
N VAL A 1002 -9.25 -5.70 -33.62
CA VAL A 1002 -10.71 -5.58 -33.63
C VAL A 1002 -11.09 -4.20 -34.12
N TYR A 1003 -11.89 -4.15 -35.16
CA TYR A 1003 -12.39 -2.92 -35.78
C TYR A 1003 -13.91 -2.81 -35.57
N SER A 1004 -14.41 -1.58 -35.42
CA SER A 1004 -15.84 -1.30 -35.50
C SER A 1004 -16.39 -1.62 -36.90
N SER A 1005 -17.71 -1.67 -37.05
CA SER A 1005 -18.37 -1.77 -38.37
C SER A 1005 -18.04 -0.62 -39.32
N SER A 1006 -17.58 0.53 -38.80
CA SER A 1006 -17.10 1.69 -39.56
C SER A 1006 -15.60 1.64 -39.91
N GLY A 1007 -14.90 0.55 -39.58
CA GLY A 1007 -13.49 0.35 -39.92
C GLY A 1007 -12.49 1.04 -38.98
N GLN A 1008 -12.93 1.56 -37.82
CA GLN A 1008 -12.05 2.16 -36.82
C GLN A 1008 -11.46 1.10 -35.91
N LEU A 1009 -10.14 1.11 -35.70
CA LEU A 1009 -9.46 0.17 -34.81
C LEU A 1009 -9.89 0.44 -33.37
N GLN A 1010 -10.43 -0.58 -32.71
CA GLN A 1010 -10.91 -0.50 -31.34
C GLN A 1010 -9.93 -1.16 -30.37
N LEU A 1011 -9.39 -2.32 -30.75
CA LEU A 1011 -8.48 -3.11 -29.91
C LEU A 1011 -7.42 -3.80 -30.77
N SER A 1012 -6.25 -4.05 -30.20
CA SER A 1012 -5.25 -4.92 -30.81
C SER A 1012 -4.42 -5.64 -29.76
N GLY A 1013 -3.94 -6.85 -30.06
CA GLY A 1013 -3.04 -7.60 -29.18
C GLY A 1013 -2.40 -8.80 -29.89
N TYR A 1014 -1.38 -9.40 -29.28
CA TYR A 1014 -0.77 -10.65 -29.74
C TYR A 1014 -1.10 -11.79 -28.77
N VAL A 1015 -2.25 -12.43 -28.98
CA VAL A 1015 -2.90 -13.28 -27.96
C VAL A 1015 -3.69 -14.41 -28.62
N ARG A 1016 -4.18 -15.39 -27.84
CA ARG A 1016 -5.10 -16.46 -28.31
C ARG A 1016 -6.58 -16.14 -28.07
N SER A 1017 -6.84 -15.12 -27.26
CA SER A 1017 -8.16 -14.60 -26.92
C SER A 1017 -8.04 -13.12 -26.58
N ILE A 1018 -9.04 -12.32 -26.92
CA ILE A 1018 -9.03 -10.87 -26.66
C ILE A 1018 -10.16 -10.46 -25.72
N ALA A 1019 -9.82 -9.71 -24.68
CA ALA A 1019 -10.81 -9.11 -23.79
C ALA A 1019 -11.52 -7.98 -24.54
N ILE A 1020 -12.84 -8.06 -24.58
CA ILE A 1020 -13.72 -7.15 -25.33
C ILE A 1020 -14.71 -6.43 -24.41
N GLY A 1021 -14.54 -6.55 -23.08
CA GLY A 1021 -15.44 -5.96 -22.09
C GLY A 1021 -15.56 -4.44 -22.21
N GLN A 1022 -14.51 -3.76 -22.68
CA GLN A 1022 -14.50 -2.33 -22.95
C GLN A 1022 -15.24 -1.90 -24.24
N LEU A 1023 -15.63 -2.85 -25.11
CA LEU A 1023 -16.41 -2.52 -26.31
C LEU A 1023 -17.88 -2.31 -25.94
N SER A 1024 -18.50 -1.30 -26.53
CA SER A 1024 -19.95 -1.13 -26.47
C SER A 1024 -20.68 -2.29 -27.19
N PRO A 1025 -21.93 -2.61 -26.82
CA PRO A 1025 -22.74 -3.57 -27.57
C PRO A 1025 -22.80 -3.21 -29.07
N GLY A 1026 -22.53 -4.18 -29.95
CA GLY A 1026 -22.40 -3.89 -31.38
C GLY A 1026 -21.73 -4.99 -32.21
N VAL A 1027 -21.61 -4.74 -33.51
CA VAL A 1027 -20.94 -5.64 -34.47
C VAL A 1027 -19.52 -5.18 -34.72
N TYR A 1028 -18.57 -6.11 -34.63
CA TYR A 1028 -17.15 -5.86 -34.82
C TYR A 1028 -16.51 -6.86 -35.78
N LEU A 1029 -15.41 -6.43 -36.41
CA LEU A 1029 -14.57 -7.23 -37.31
C LEU A 1029 -13.24 -7.54 -36.63
N VAL A 1030 -12.88 -8.81 -36.52
CA VAL A 1030 -11.61 -9.28 -35.98
C VAL A 1030 -10.70 -9.70 -37.11
N HIS A 1031 -9.57 -9.03 -37.24
CA HIS A 1031 -8.52 -9.33 -38.19
C HIS A 1031 -7.45 -10.18 -37.53
N LEU A 1032 -7.16 -11.33 -38.16
CA LEU A 1032 -6.07 -12.25 -37.84
C LEU A 1032 -5.17 -12.36 -39.07
N GLY A 1033 -4.17 -11.49 -39.17
CA GLY A 1033 -3.41 -11.32 -40.41
C GLY A 1033 -4.34 -10.94 -41.58
N ALA A 1034 -4.42 -11.80 -42.60
CA ALA A 1034 -5.26 -11.60 -43.78
C ALA A 1034 -6.72 -12.10 -43.63
N LYS A 1035 -7.08 -12.81 -42.56
CA LYS A 1035 -8.45 -13.30 -42.32
C LYS A 1035 -9.25 -12.32 -41.47
N VAL A 1036 -10.54 -12.18 -41.81
CA VAL A 1036 -11.48 -11.31 -41.09
C VAL A 1036 -12.67 -12.13 -40.61
N PHE A 1037 -12.99 -12.03 -39.32
CA PHE A 1037 -14.13 -12.69 -38.68
C PHE A 1037 -15.08 -11.64 -38.11
N LYS A 1038 -16.38 -11.88 -38.18
CA LYS A 1038 -17.39 -11.01 -37.56
C LYS A 1038 -17.82 -11.57 -36.21
N PHE A 1039 -17.93 -10.73 -35.19
CA PHE A 1039 -18.61 -11.10 -33.95
C PHE A 1039 -19.54 -9.99 -33.44
N VAL A 1040 -20.51 -10.40 -32.61
CA VAL A 1040 -21.47 -9.52 -31.94
C VAL A 1040 -21.08 -9.40 -30.47
N LYS A 1041 -20.75 -8.18 -30.02
CA LYS A 1041 -20.63 -7.83 -28.60
C LYS A 1041 -22.03 -7.60 -28.04
N GLN A 1042 -22.39 -8.32 -26.98
CA GLN A 1042 -23.63 -8.09 -26.22
C GLN A 1042 -23.49 -6.97 -25.21
#